data_AF-A0A6P1ZVZ6-F1
#
_entry.id   AF-A0A6P1ZVZ6-F1
#
_cell.length_a   1.000
_cell.length_b   1.000
_cell.length_c   1.000
_cell.angle_alpha   90.00
_cell.angle_beta   90.00
_cell.angle_gamma   90.00
#
_symmetry.space_group_name_H-M   'P 1'
#
loop_
_entity.id
_entity.type
_entity.pdbx_description
1 polymer ?
#
loop_
_entity_poly.entity_id
_entity_poly.type
_entity_poly.pdbx_seq_one_letter_code
_entity_poly.pdbx_strand_id
1 'polypeptide(L)'
;MDLTTRVLEGSGLSIPIFDGSYNNGKGKYLSEPEIVKNSLLEQMFPAEDLQSLLLVKIDSKTPDANQLKNRTFADGIPRKLAFNSGNNYYFADDSLRKKIRRLFATEPDTACRYGSLLVSNCYKAAETFTGLSVKIVDFQDPQYADYKTGDCHGKISPRLAKQLGGERNCPLQFRFAWMKCWANADDSQCPKTSFLSKGTFLPDAQLTDAEGYDIIMDRSSIKGIKKSHLKSLIPCGDYEFPQAVIGNRGNAKATSYDNSWQFTIWYSEAAVKQDLSPPTENKARELAQLQSHPLELAKYIIQEYDKQQRAQPEQSEEAVDQIEGNTNNQAQESRWISLLRSDKYGQLIETPKFRKFATDYIANRWRDLAIKSGYSHNSGMAMPCDRLTRGTICVPHLPEGDVILTRYPIVNSDNIRLYQNIHEPKLKKTRNVVWIHPKDAEEYHQADFDGDQLMVSPASKLPNIASETLRAGEPGLFEPVQQRPKLAYTEITDEEGNLKYRSLSQIAAVVNQNKVGLVATNIGRVQSSMPHEGENPQRFARRQGKLLNRLFQALQVEVDSPKSAERLEDITEIDGANLLADAKKWSESHPSYFFDFKKDERLYRSFAMPADAPGSINVIAREVVNPLWEPTRIRSRDRHEFRYLFPKETLSVDALEWAEELKIRFQEARDEIKERVGDDRDAFNEELGKLYESYRAEIDELFITPEERFAGAAALWHTQHTRPEIDRHRKDCLQLAADMEITFAFEQDYQLPSAALPQDTYVLSVPFGAGAIKWKQSLEQKAIKFDATIHPQLPVIEFAFKDLSPKLVEKLTAKFGDNVNDFDELDIPKDLRIIPPADHNWAESRQDSGVGALAYNLFTEEVCEQLENFQFDEIKVLGIKYNDFAHEDFASKQWKKHSVTLEVGIFELPESHPEFYRYNGTPILQIDGKNLGTFAPDSPKLPIGATFAATLKPDGSSIILKVNSESIQLPEVVLPESEAEVDTAGQFGSLNQDVWRKEMFKNLVEAIAITYAQRQAHQSTTNEIEQFKIGERWTAYVQSRGDFIVRNQDKRTICRGNMHTSEEIFPLSEAAASELEEMILERKQLSANISSKQSLYSTQVSLNSNQEILNNRNHSRSQNIELS
;
A
#
# COMPACT_ATOMS: atom_id res chain seq x y z
N MET A 1 -0.77 17.45 -29.63
CA MET A 1 -1.17 17.04 -28.27
C MET A 1 -2.55 17.57 -27.98
N ASP A 2 -3.50 16.71 -27.61
CA ASP A 2 -4.82 17.15 -27.16
C ASP A 2 -4.72 17.62 -25.70
N LEU A 3 -5.03 18.89 -25.46
CA LEU A 3 -4.97 19.53 -24.13
C LEU A 3 -6.36 19.74 -23.53
N THR A 4 -7.37 19.06 -24.07
CA THR A 4 -8.73 19.11 -23.53
C THR A 4 -8.89 18.11 -22.39
N THR A 5 -9.45 18.58 -21.28
CA THR A 5 -9.95 17.65 -20.25
C THR A 5 -11.16 16.91 -20.80
N ARG A 6 -11.16 15.59 -20.66
CA ARG A 6 -12.24 14.71 -21.14
C ARG A 6 -12.96 14.09 -19.96
N VAL A 7 -14.28 14.05 -20.02
CA VAL A 7 -15.09 13.21 -19.13
C VAL A 7 -15.06 11.79 -19.68
N LEU A 8 -14.51 10.86 -18.90
CA LEU A 8 -14.47 9.44 -19.22
C LEU A 8 -15.71 8.78 -18.63
N GLU A 9 -16.55 8.20 -19.47
CA GLU A 9 -17.78 7.56 -19.03
C GLU A 9 -17.49 6.47 -17.98
N GLY A 10 -18.07 6.64 -16.78
CA GLY A 10 -17.85 5.74 -15.63
C GLY A 10 -16.44 5.75 -15.03
N SER A 11 -15.52 6.60 -15.52
CA SER A 11 -14.09 6.56 -15.15
C SER A 11 -13.53 7.91 -14.67
N GLY A 12 -14.32 8.99 -14.66
CA GLY A 12 -13.95 10.29 -14.09
C GLY A 12 -13.44 11.31 -15.09
N LEU A 13 -12.66 12.28 -14.62
CA LEU A 13 -12.03 13.32 -15.44
C LEU A 13 -10.61 12.93 -15.82
N SER A 14 -10.31 12.94 -17.11
CA SER A 14 -8.94 12.85 -17.64
C SER A 14 -8.41 14.26 -17.88
N ILE A 15 -7.52 14.72 -17.01
CA ILE A 15 -7.02 16.10 -16.98
C ILE A 15 -5.58 16.14 -17.51
N PRO A 16 -5.28 16.85 -18.60
CA PRO A 16 -3.92 16.99 -19.09
C PRO A 16 -3.02 17.71 -18.08
N ILE A 17 -1.75 17.31 -18.02
CA ILE A 17 -0.78 17.81 -17.06
C ILE A 17 0.29 18.65 -17.76
N PHE A 18 0.50 19.87 -17.26
CA PHE A 18 1.63 20.71 -17.58
C PHE A 18 2.58 20.78 -16.38
N ASP A 19 3.77 20.21 -16.53
CA ASP A 19 4.84 20.31 -15.54
C ASP A 19 5.62 21.61 -15.77
N GLY A 20 5.36 22.60 -14.92
CA GLY A 20 6.02 23.90 -14.90
C GLY A 20 7.39 23.92 -14.22
N SER A 21 7.83 22.82 -13.60
CA SER A 21 9.16 22.73 -12.96
C SER A 21 10.31 22.66 -13.98
N TYR A 22 10.01 22.28 -15.22
CA TYR A 22 11.00 22.14 -16.30
C TYR A 22 11.47 23.47 -16.91
N ASN A 23 12.75 23.51 -17.31
CA ASN A 23 13.36 24.56 -18.13
C ASN A 23 13.09 25.99 -17.61
N ASN A 24 13.30 26.24 -16.32
CA ASN A 24 13.08 27.55 -15.67
C ASN A 24 11.66 28.11 -15.90
N GLY A 25 10.63 27.27 -15.79
CA GLY A 25 9.23 27.69 -15.90
C GLY A 25 8.64 27.67 -17.31
N LYS A 26 9.44 27.32 -18.33
CA LYS A 26 8.94 27.05 -19.70
C LYS A 26 8.08 25.79 -19.75
N GLY A 27 8.36 24.83 -18.86
CA GLY A 27 7.59 23.61 -18.62
C GLY A 27 7.51 22.63 -19.79
N LYS A 28 6.85 21.49 -19.54
CA LYS A 28 6.55 20.45 -20.54
C LYS A 28 5.19 19.80 -20.24
N TYR A 29 4.53 19.23 -21.24
CA TYR A 29 3.34 18.40 -21.01
C TYR A 29 3.76 16.97 -20.71
N LEU A 30 3.05 16.30 -19.81
CA LEU A 30 3.24 14.87 -19.54
C LEU A 30 2.39 14.04 -20.52
N SER A 31 2.85 12.83 -20.86
CA SER A 31 2.13 11.89 -21.72
C SER A 31 0.85 11.36 -21.06
N GLU A 32 0.96 10.99 -19.78
CA GLU A 32 -0.16 10.49 -19.01
C GLU A 32 -0.96 11.64 -18.35
N PRO A 33 -2.29 11.71 -18.56
CA PRO A 33 -3.15 12.67 -17.87
C PRO A 33 -3.38 12.24 -16.41
N GLU A 34 -3.78 13.20 -15.58
CA GLU A 34 -4.26 12.90 -14.22
C GLU A 34 -5.71 12.43 -14.30
N ILE A 35 -6.00 11.24 -13.76
CA ILE A 35 -7.36 10.70 -13.70
C ILE A 35 -7.97 11.01 -12.32
N VAL A 36 -8.88 11.97 -12.29
CA VAL A 36 -9.68 12.30 -11.10
C VAL A 36 -11.01 11.56 -11.17
N LYS A 37 -11.20 10.58 -10.30
CA LYS A 37 -12.38 9.70 -10.35
C LYS A 37 -13.48 10.23 -9.43
N ASN A 38 -14.74 10.08 -9.84
CA ASN A 38 -15.86 10.15 -8.91
C ASN A 38 -15.92 11.46 -8.09
N SER A 39 -15.65 12.61 -8.72
CA SER A 39 -15.45 13.88 -8.02
C SER A 39 -16.69 14.78 -8.08
N LEU A 40 -16.81 15.72 -7.14
CA LEU A 40 -17.88 16.72 -7.21
C LEU A 40 -17.76 17.57 -8.49
N LEU A 41 -16.53 17.92 -8.90
CA LEU A 41 -16.26 18.78 -10.05
C LEU A 41 -16.87 18.23 -11.34
N GLU A 42 -16.76 16.92 -11.55
CA GLU A 42 -17.31 16.20 -12.70
C GLU A 42 -18.83 16.35 -12.81
N GLN A 43 -19.53 16.27 -11.68
CA GLN A 43 -21.00 16.31 -11.63
C GLN A 43 -21.55 17.74 -11.62
N MET A 44 -20.77 18.70 -11.14
CA MET A 44 -21.19 20.09 -10.98
C MET A 44 -21.25 20.87 -12.30
N PHE A 45 -20.43 20.50 -13.28
CA PHE A 45 -20.25 21.24 -14.52
C PHE A 45 -20.43 20.32 -15.73
N PRO A 46 -21.06 20.79 -16.82
CA PRO A 46 -21.19 20.00 -18.02
C PRO A 46 -19.82 19.82 -18.69
N ALA A 47 -19.67 18.76 -19.48
CA ALA A 47 -18.40 18.35 -20.07
C ALA A 47 -17.73 19.47 -20.89
N GLU A 48 -18.51 20.28 -21.62
CA GLU A 48 -18.03 21.41 -22.40
C GLU A 48 -17.36 22.50 -21.55
N ASP A 49 -17.82 22.72 -20.32
CA ASP A 49 -17.20 23.71 -19.42
C ASP A 49 -15.85 23.21 -18.91
N LEU A 50 -15.72 21.90 -18.70
CA LEU A 50 -14.55 21.26 -18.14
C LEU A 50 -13.39 21.13 -19.14
N GLN A 51 -13.63 21.23 -20.45
CA GLN A 51 -12.59 21.10 -21.48
C GLN A 51 -11.39 22.04 -21.28
N SER A 52 -11.62 23.21 -20.68
CA SER A 52 -10.58 24.20 -20.40
C SER A 52 -9.75 23.91 -19.14
N LEU A 53 -10.12 22.90 -18.35
CA LEU A 53 -9.38 22.53 -17.15
C LEU A 53 -8.01 21.95 -17.53
N LEU A 54 -6.97 22.36 -16.81
CA LEU A 54 -5.60 21.91 -16.98
C LEU A 54 -4.95 21.77 -15.62
N LEU A 55 -4.23 20.67 -15.39
CA LEU A 55 -3.44 20.50 -14.18
C LEU A 55 -2.03 21.07 -14.39
N VAL A 56 -1.57 21.91 -13.48
CA VAL A 56 -0.19 22.40 -13.45
C VAL A 56 0.51 21.78 -12.25
N LYS A 57 1.67 21.17 -12.48
CA LYS A 57 2.59 20.71 -11.43
C LYS A 57 3.81 21.63 -11.41
N ILE A 58 4.32 21.94 -10.23
CA ILE A 58 5.55 22.73 -10.00
C ILE A 58 6.41 21.99 -8.98
N ASP A 59 7.63 22.48 -8.74
CA ASP A 59 8.48 21.92 -7.68
C ASP A 59 7.73 21.99 -6.33
N SER A 60 7.54 20.83 -5.71
CA SER A 60 6.81 20.69 -4.45
C SER A 60 7.64 21.07 -3.23
N LYS A 61 8.98 20.97 -3.30
CA LYS A 61 9.90 21.35 -2.22
C LYS A 61 10.07 22.87 -2.19
N THR A 62 10.16 23.51 -3.35
CA THR A 62 10.32 24.97 -3.47
C THR A 62 9.31 25.60 -4.44
N PRO A 63 8.00 25.58 -4.11
CA PRO A 63 6.99 26.08 -5.02
C PRO A 63 7.13 27.59 -5.26
N ASP A 64 7.44 27.95 -6.50
CA ASP A 64 7.53 29.35 -6.94
C ASP A 64 6.18 29.82 -7.50
N ALA A 65 5.57 30.80 -6.81
CA ALA A 65 4.33 31.43 -7.24
C ALA A 65 4.40 32.04 -8.65
N ASN A 66 5.60 32.38 -9.17
CA ASN A 66 5.77 32.86 -10.53
C ASN A 66 5.43 31.79 -11.58
N GLN A 67 5.66 30.52 -11.26
CA GLN A 67 5.29 29.40 -12.12
C GLN A 67 3.76 29.22 -12.20
N LEU A 68 3.02 29.74 -11.21
CA LEU A 68 1.55 29.71 -11.16
C LEU A 68 0.88 30.99 -11.71
N LYS A 69 1.60 31.81 -12.48
CA LYS A 69 1.04 32.99 -13.14
C LYS A 69 0.13 32.60 -14.32
N ASN A 70 -0.88 33.44 -14.55
CA ASN A 70 -1.77 33.35 -15.71
C ASN A 70 -0.95 33.26 -17.00
N ARG A 71 -1.29 32.32 -17.89
CA ARG A 71 -0.57 32.12 -19.15
C ARG A 71 -1.48 31.53 -20.23
N THR A 72 -1.07 31.73 -21.47
CA THR A 72 -1.66 31.04 -22.62
C THR A 72 -0.88 29.75 -22.86
N PHE A 73 -1.59 28.63 -22.94
CA PHE A 73 -1.00 27.31 -23.15
C PHE A 73 -0.92 26.98 -24.66
N ALA A 74 -0.40 25.80 -25.01
CA ALA A 74 -0.04 25.48 -26.41
C ALA A 74 -1.24 25.36 -27.35
N ASP A 75 -2.45 25.22 -26.79
CA ASP A 75 -3.73 25.25 -27.50
C ASP A 75 -4.28 26.68 -27.72
N GLY A 76 -3.54 27.71 -27.31
CA GLY A 76 -3.95 29.10 -27.46
C GLY A 76 -4.97 29.58 -26.44
N ILE A 77 -5.38 28.75 -25.47
CA ILE A 77 -6.38 29.13 -24.46
C ILE A 77 -5.69 29.81 -23.26
N PRO A 78 -6.08 31.05 -22.91
CA PRO A 78 -5.56 31.73 -21.73
C PRO A 78 -6.22 31.15 -20.47
N ARG A 79 -5.42 30.53 -19.60
CA ARG A 79 -5.89 29.93 -18.35
C ARG A 79 -5.27 30.61 -17.12
N LYS A 80 -6.01 30.57 -16.01
CA LYS A 80 -5.64 31.15 -14.72
C LYS A 80 -5.89 30.13 -13.62
N LEU A 81 -5.13 30.23 -12.53
CA LEU A 81 -5.36 29.40 -11.34
C LEU A 81 -6.81 29.58 -10.83
N ALA A 82 -7.50 28.45 -10.70
CA ALA A 82 -8.87 28.36 -10.21
C ALA A 82 -8.89 27.91 -8.74
N PHE A 83 -8.18 26.82 -8.41
CA PHE A 83 -8.06 26.23 -7.08
C PHE A 83 -6.84 25.28 -7.02
N ASN A 84 -6.49 24.75 -5.85
CA ASN A 84 -5.50 23.67 -5.72
C ASN A 84 -5.99 22.55 -4.78
N SER A 85 -5.39 21.37 -4.92
CA SER A 85 -5.54 20.23 -4.01
C SER A 85 -4.15 19.66 -3.72
N GLY A 86 -3.61 19.89 -2.53
CA GLY A 86 -2.19 19.60 -2.28
C GLY A 86 -1.31 20.29 -3.33
N ASN A 87 -0.32 19.56 -3.83
CA ASN A 87 0.63 20.01 -4.87
C ASN A 87 0.05 20.03 -6.31
N ASN A 88 -1.26 19.81 -6.47
CA ASN A 88 -1.96 19.84 -7.75
C ASN A 88 -2.66 21.19 -7.95
N TYR A 89 -2.24 21.97 -8.96
CA TYR A 89 -2.75 23.32 -9.23
C TYR A 89 -3.66 23.35 -10.46
N TYR A 90 -4.94 23.64 -10.27
CA TYR A 90 -5.93 23.54 -11.34
C TYR A 90 -6.14 24.90 -12.02
N PHE A 91 -5.86 24.93 -13.32
CA PHE A 91 -6.02 26.08 -14.19
C PHE A 91 -7.27 25.93 -15.05
N ALA A 92 -7.98 27.02 -15.26
CA ALA A 92 -9.18 27.06 -16.09
C ALA A 92 -9.23 28.36 -16.90
N ASP A 93 -10.04 28.36 -17.97
CA ASP A 93 -10.36 29.60 -18.68
C ASP A 93 -11.17 30.58 -17.80
N ASP A 94 -11.44 31.78 -18.30
CA ASP A 94 -12.16 32.79 -17.53
C ASP A 94 -13.62 32.40 -17.23
N SER A 95 -14.25 31.58 -18.07
CA SER A 95 -15.64 31.13 -17.93
C SER A 95 -15.79 30.12 -16.80
N LEU A 96 -15.09 28.99 -16.89
CA LEU A 96 -15.11 27.93 -15.87
C LEU A 96 -14.59 28.47 -14.53
N ARG A 97 -13.50 29.25 -14.55
CA ARG A 97 -12.97 29.85 -13.33
C ARG A 97 -13.99 30.75 -12.62
N LYS A 98 -14.75 31.57 -13.35
CA LYS A 98 -15.81 32.39 -12.74
C LYS A 98 -16.91 31.55 -12.11
N LYS A 99 -17.27 30.42 -12.72
CA LYS A 99 -18.24 29.47 -12.17
C LYS A 99 -17.73 28.85 -10.87
N ILE A 100 -16.50 28.32 -10.85
CA ILE A 100 -15.86 27.75 -9.65
C ILE A 100 -15.77 28.78 -8.52
N ARG A 101 -15.33 30.02 -8.82
CA ARG A 101 -15.18 31.07 -7.79
C ARG A 101 -16.47 31.48 -7.09
N ARG A 102 -17.65 31.14 -7.61
CA ARG A 102 -18.93 31.38 -6.92
C ARG A 102 -19.02 30.63 -5.60
N LEU A 103 -18.37 29.47 -5.48
CA LEU A 103 -18.32 28.66 -4.25
C LEU A 103 -17.52 29.34 -3.13
N PHE A 104 -16.64 30.28 -3.49
CA PHE A 104 -15.66 30.92 -2.61
C PHE A 104 -15.85 32.45 -2.60
N ALA A 105 -17.05 32.93 -2.94
CA ALA A 105 -17.29 34.34 -3.24
C ALA A 105 -17.01 35.28 -2.06
N THR A 106 -17.27 34.81 -0.83
CA THR A 106 -17.08 35.63 0.38
C THR A 106 -15.66 35.58 0.94
N GLU A 107 -14.84 34.59 0.52
CA GLU A 107 -13.51 34.36 1.06
C GLU A 107 -12.63 33.66 0.00
N PRO A 108 -12.12 34.40 -1.01
CA PRO A 108 -11.57 33.79 -2.23
C PRO A 108 -10.37 32.85 -2.05
N ASP A 109 -9.58 33.03 -0.99
CA ASP A 109 -8.44 32.17 -0.64
C ASP A 109 -8.87 30.76 -0.20
N THR A 110 -10.13 30.57 0.20
CA THR A 110 -10.69 29.24 0.46
C THR A 110 -10.67 28.34 -0.77
N ALA A 111 -10.56 28.89 -1.98
CA ALA A 111 -10.30 28.10 -3.19
C ALA A 111 -8.98 27.32 -3.10
N CYS A 112 -8.00 27.80 -2.32
CA CYS A 112 -6.74 27.08 -2.09
C CYS A 112 -6.79 26.16 -0.85
N ARG A 113 -7.58 26.52 0.16
CA ARG A 113 -7.71 25.75 1.41
C ARG A 113 -8.68 24.57 1.34
N TYR A 114 -9.73 24.71 0.52
CA TYR A 114 -10.82 23.74 0.38
C TYR A 114 -11.07 23.35 -1.08
N GLY A 115 -10.15 23.69 -2.00
CA GLY A 115 -10.22 23.30 -3.40
C GLY A 115 -10.20 21.78 -3.61
N SER A 116 -9.56 21.05 -2.70
CA SER A 116 -9.54 19.58 -2.68
C SER A 116 -10.92 18.95 -2.70
N LEU A 117 -11.92 19.57 -2.05
CA LEU A 117 -13.30 19.04 -2.01
C LEU A 117 -13.94 18.89 -3.40
N LEU A 118 -13.46 19.64 -4.41
CA LEU A 118 -13.93 19.53 -5.78
C LEU A 118 -13.44 18.25 -6.45
N VAL A 119 -12.24 17.78 -6.10
CA VAL A 119 -11.49 16.73 -6.80
C VAL A 119 -11.22 15.48 -5.94
N SER A 120 -11.63 15.48 -4.66
CA SER A 120 -11.55 14.28 -3.81
C SER A 120 -12.32 13.12 -4.44
N ASN A 121 -11.68 11.95 -4.54
CA ASN A 121 -12.30 10.75 -5.07
C ASN A 121 -13.43 10.25 -4.15
N CYS A 122 -14.64 10.07 -4.68
CA CYS A 122 -15.72 9.42 -3.93
C CYS A 122 -15.77 7.90 -4.20
N TYR A 123 -16.04 7.12 -3.17
CA TYR A 123 -16.08 5.65 -3.20
C TYR A 123 -17.09 5.11 -4.24
N LYS A 124 -18.28 5.71 -4.34
CA LYS A 124 -19.36 5.27 -5.23
C LYS A 124 -19.88 6.41 -6.11
N ALA A 125 -18.96 7.09 -6.80
CA ALA A 125 -19.24 8.32 -7.57
C ALA A 125 -19.83 9.47 -6.73
N ALA A 126 -19.71 10.69 -7.24
CA ALA A 126 -20.61 11.76 -6.83
C ALA A 126 -21.86 11.67 -7.71
N GLU A 127 -23.01 12.04 -7.17
CA GLU A 127 -24.29 12.01 -7.90
C GLU A 127 -25.01 13.36 -7.76
N THR A 128 -25.75 13.71 -8.81
CA THR A 128 -26.66 14.87 -8.80
C THR A 128 -28.04 14.44 -8.32
N PHE A 129 -28.54 15.08 -7.27
CA PHE A 129 -29.87 14.87 -6.70
C PHE A 129 -30.76 16.07 -6.96
N THR A 130 -32.06 15.84 -7.09
CA THR A 130 -33.06 16.90 -7.28
C THR A 130 -34.12 16.86 -6.19
N GLY A 131 -34.59 18.04 -5.78
CA GLY A 131 -35.65 18.20 -4.77
C GLY A 131 -35.31 17.60 -3.41
N LEU A 132 -34.12 17.89 -2.89
CA LEU A 132 -33.72 17.43 -1.56
C LEU A 132 -34.26 18.37 -0.47
N SER A 133 -34.97 17.81 0.50
CA SER A 133 -35.38 18.52 1.71
C SER A 133 -34.25 18.44 2.75
N VAL A 134 -33.65 19.58 3.09
CA VAL A 134 -32.48 19.66 3.97
C VAL A 134 -32.77 20.58 5.15
N LYS A 135 -32.51 20.10 6.37
CA LYS A 135 -32.52 20.92 7.58
C LYS A 135 -31.12 21.35 7.96
N ILE A 136 -30.90 22.66 8.08
CA ILE A 136 -29.62 23.22 8.53
C ILE A 136 -29.76 23.66 9.99
N VAL A 137 -28.88 23.14 10.85
CA VAL A 137 -28.91 23.37 12.31
C VAL A 137 -27.59 23.93 12.84
N ASP A 138 -27.57 24.32 14.11
CA ASP A 138 -26.37 24.66 14.86
C ASP A 138 -26.35 23.88 16.16
N PHE A 139 -25.43 22.93 16.29
CA PHE A 139 -25.29 22.06 17.45
C PHE A 139 -24.94 22.82 18.74
N GLN A 140 -24.41 24.05 18.63
CA GLN A 140 -24.14 24.91 19.79
C GLN A 140 -25.40 25.58 20.33
N ASP A 141 -26.47 25.62 19.54
CA ASP A 141 -27.73 26.22 19.92
C ASP A 141 -28.66 25.15 20.55
N PRO A 142 -29.02 25.27 21.84
CA PRO A 142 -29.83 24.28 22.54
C PRO A 142 -31.17 23.96 21.87
N GLN A 143 -31.70 24.86 21.03
CA GLN A 143 -32.96 24.62 20.31
C GLN A 143 -32.87 23.45 19.30
N TYR A 144 -31.66 23.11 18.85
CA TYR A 144 -31.44 22.04 17.87
C TYR A 144 -30.85 20.75 18.47
N ALA A 145 -30.71 20.66 19.80
CA ALA A 145 -30.07 19.52 20.46
C ALA A 145 -30.74 18.16 20.13
N ASP A 146 -32.06 18.16 19.88
CA ASP A 146 -32.82 16.95 19.57
C ASP A 146 -32.43 16.29 18.24
N TYR A 147 -31.81 17.04 17.32
CA TYR A 147 -31.30 16.52 16.05
C TYR A 147 -29.99 15.74 16.19
N LYS A 148 -29.35 15.77 17.38
CA LYS A 148 -28.15 14.99 17.72
C LYS A 148 -27.02 15.13 16.68
N THR A 149 -26.80 16.37 16.21
CA THR A 149 -25.67 16.76 15.36
C THR A 149 -24.45 17.10 16.20
N GLY A 150 -23.33 17.41 15.55
CA GLY A 150 -22.09 17.86 16.20
C GLY A 150 -21.22 18.64 15.21
N ASP A 151 -19.99 18.98 15.60
CA ASP A 151 -19.05 19.65 14.70
C ASP A 151 -18.76 18.78 13.47
N CYS A 152 -19.24 19.23 12.31
CA CYS A 152 -19.20 18.53 11.02
C CYS A 152 -19.95 17.18 10.99
N HIS A 153 -20.87 16.92 11.93
CA HIS A 153 -21.67 15.70 11.99
C HIS A 153 -23.17 15.97 11.75
N GLY A 154 -23.79 15.18 10.86
CA GLY A 154 -25.21 15.27 10.50
C GLY A 154 -25.93 13.91 10.44
N LYS A 155 -27.21 13.96 10.04
CA LYS A 155 -28.07 12.78 9.79
C LYS A 155 -28.50 12.73 8.33
N ILE A 156 -28.74 11.53 7.83
CA ILE A 156 -29.21 11.29 6.47
C ILE A 156 -30.34 10.26 6.47
N SER A 157 -31.27 10.36 5.53
CA SER A 157 -32.28 9.32 5.35
C SER A 157 -31.62 8.01 4.94
N PRO A 158 -32.01 6.86 5.51
CA PRO A 158 -31.47 5.57 5.08
C PRO A 158 -31.67 5.29 3.59
N ARG A 159 -32.72 5.84 2.98
CA ARG A 159 -32.97 5.77 1.54
C ARG A 159 -31.89 6.48 0.74
N LEU A 160 -31.61 7.74 1.06
CA LEU A 160 -30.58 8.53 0.35
C LEU A 160 -29.19 7.98 0.62
N ALA A 161 -28.89 7.57 1.87
CA ALA A 161 -27.64 6.91 2.20
C ALA A 161 -27.41 5.68 1.33
N LYS A 162 -28.41 4.81 1.17
CA LYS A 162 -28.30 3.60 0.32
C LYS A 162 -28.00 3.95 -1.15
N GLN A 163 -28.59 5.01 -1.68
CA GLN A 163 -28.31 5.48 -3.04
C GLN A 163 -26.82 5.84 -3.18
N LEU A 164 -26.29 6.61 -2.23
CA LEU A 164 -24.88 6.97 -2.10
C LEU A 164 -23.92 5.81 -1.74
N GLY A 165 -24.41 4.57 -1.65
CA GLY A 165 -23.60 3.42 -1.24
C GLY A 165 -23.31 3.33 0.26
N GLY A 166 -24.05 4.10 1.05
CA GLY A 166 -24.06 4.05 2.50
C GLY A 166 -24.56 2.70 3.02
N GLU A 167 -23.88 2.18 4.03
CA GLU A 167 -24.28 0.96 4.71
C GLU A 167 -25.26 1.22 5.87
N ARG A 168 -26.09 0.23 6.17
CA ARG A 168 -27.02 0.32 7.31
C ARG A 168 -26.24 0.40 8.63
N ASN A 169 -26.68 1.30 9.51
CA ASN A 169 -26.07 1.57 10.82
C ASN A 169 -24.55 1.82 10.72
N CYS A 170 -24.10 2.44 9.64
CA CYS A 170 -22.71 2.80 9.41
C CYS A 170 -22.70 4.26 8.95
N PRO A 171 -21.93 5.15 9.60
CA PRO A 171 -21.78 6.49 9.09
C PRO A 171 -20.94 6.50 7.82
N LEU A 172 -21.11 7.55 7.02
CA LEU A 172 -20.33 7.79 5.82
C LEU A 172 -19.77 9.20 5.85
N GLN A 173 -18.56 9.37 5.31
CA GLN A 173 -17.98 10.67 5.09
C GLN A 173 -18.50 11.25 3.77
N PHE A 174 -18.98 12.49 3.78
CA PHE A 174 -19.58 13.10 2.60
C PHE A 174 -18.79 14.29 2.06
N ARG A 175 -19.05 14.57 0.79
CA ARG A 175 -18.75 15.81 0.09
C ARG A 175 -20.06 16.31 -0.52
N PHE A 176 -20.36 17.58 -0.36
CA PHE A 176 -21.63 18.17 -0.81
C PHE A 176 -21.35 19.51 -1.49
N ALA A 177 -22.04 19.77 -2.60
CA ALA A 177 -21.98 21.06 -3.29
C ALA A 177 -23.38 21.61 -3.58
N TRP A 178 -23.50 22.92 -3.39
CA TRP A 178 -24.67 23.71 -3.78
C TRP A 178 -24.25 24.94 -4.58
N MET A 179 -24.93 25.17 -5.70
CA MET A 179 -24.75 26.35 -6.52
C MET A 179 -26.03 27.19 -6.55
N LYS A 180 -25.92 28.48 -6.22
CA LYS A 180 -27.06 29.42 -6.25
C LYS A 180 -27.77 29.46 -7.61
N CYS A 181 -27.06 29.22 -8.72
CA CYS A 181 -27.67 29.21 -10.05
C CYS A 181 -28.58 28.01 -10.32
N TRP A 182 -28.65 27.03 -9.40
CA TRP A 182 -29.62 25.95 -9.46
C TRP A 182 -30.97 26.30 -8.79
N ALA A 183 -31.04 27.42 -8.06
CA ALA A 183 -32.29 27.92 -7.53
C ALA A 183 -33.17 28.52 -8.62
N ASN A 184 -34.49 28.43 -8.44
CA ASN A 184 -35.45 29.22 -9.21
C ASN A 184 -35.33 30.70 -8.79
N ALA A 185 -35.60 31.63 -9.73
CA ALA A 185 -35.30 33.06 -9.56
C ALA A 185 -35.93 33.73 -8.32
N ASP A 186 -37.03 33.17 -7.78
CA ASP A 186 -37.82 33.75 -6.68
C ASP A 186 -37.93 32.84 -5.44
N ASP A 187 -37.09 31.81 -5.30
CA ASP A 187 -37.22 30.83 -4.21
C ASP A 187 -36.53 31.29 -2.91
N SER A 188 -37.33 31.69 -1.93
CA SER A 188 -36.86 32.08 -0.59
C SER A 188 -36.42 30.91 0.30
N GLN A 189 -36.68 29.65 -0.10
CA GLN A 189 -36.32 28.42 0.63
C GLN A 189 -34.97 27.82 0.19
N CYS A 190 -34.21 28.53 -0.66
CA CYS A 190 -32.86 28.15 -1.07
C CYS A 190 -31.77 28.97 -0.33
N PRO A 191 -30.55 28.41 -0.12
CA PRO A 191 -29.44 29.18 0.43
C PRO A 191 -29.05 30.38 -0.45
N LYS A 192 -28.70 31.52 0.17
CA LYS A 192 -28.48 32.80 -0.56
C LYS A 192 -27.17 32.85 -1.35
N THR A 193 -26.29 31.86 -1.18
CA THR A 193 -24.97 31.77 -1.80
C THR A 193 -24.62 30.32 -2.12
N SER A 194 -23.73 30.10 -3.09
CA SER A 194 -23.12 28.79 -3.34
C SER A 194 -22.13 28.42 -2.23
N PHE A 195 -21.95 27.12 -1.98
CA PHE A 195 -20.99 26.62 -0.99
C PHE A 195 -20.59 25.16 -1.26
N LEU A 196 -19.51 24.75 -0.60
CA LEU A 196 -19.12 23.35 -0.45
C LEU A 196 -19.36 22.91 0.99
N SER A 197 -19.56 21.62 1.22
CA SER A 197 -19.67 21.07 2.56
C SER A 197 -19.00 19.71 2.66
N LYS A 198 -18.47 19.43 3.85
CA LYS A 198 -17.86 18.15 4.21
C LYS A 198 -18.20 17.79 5.64
N GLY A 199 -18.22 16.50 5.93
CA GLY A 199 -18.45 16.00 7.27
C GLY A 199 -18.83 14.52 7.26
N THR A 200 -19.51 14.08 8.32
CA THR A 200 -20.05 12.73 8.44
C THR A 200 -21.58 12.73 8.49
N PHE A 201 -22.20 11.73 7.87
CA PHE A 201 -23.63 11.47 8.00
C PHE A 201 -23.87 10.10 8.63
N LEU A 202 -24.78 10.05 9.61
CA LEU A 202 -25.31 8.79 10.15
C LEU A 202 -26.75 8.55 9.66
N PRO A 203 -27.06 7.40 9.04
CA PRO A 203 -28.42 7.05 8.66
C PRO A 203 -29.38 6.98 9.85
N ASP A 204 -30.45 7.79 9.87
CA ASP A 204 -31.44 7.82 10.96
C ASP A 204 -32.84 8.22 10.45
N ALA A 205 -33.71 7.24 10.21
CA ALA A 205 -35.07 7.47 9.72
C ALA A 205 -35.98 8.23 10.70
N GLN A 206 -35.71 8.19 12.01
CA GLN A 206 -36.55 8.88 12.99
C GLN A 206 -36.33 10.39 12.96
N LEU A 207 -35.10 10.83 12.72
CA LEU A 207 -34.78 12.25 12.63
C LEU A 207 -34.94 12.80 11.21
N THR A 208 -34.98 11.93 10.19
CA THR A 208 -35.05 12.33 8.78
C THR A 208 -36.43 12.03 8.19
N ASP A 209 -36.66 10.80 7.72
CA ASP A 209 -37.90 10.40 7.04
C ASP A 209 -39.18 10.75 7.84
N ALA A 210 -39.17 10.53 9.16
CA ALA A 210 -40.33 10.79 10.02
C ALA A 210 -40.63 12.30 10.20
N GLU A 211 -39.61 13.15 10.04
CA GLU A 211 -39.71 14.61 10.13
C GLU A 211 -39.79 15.28 8.74
N GLY A 212 -39.73 14.49 7.66
CA GLY A 212 -39.85 14.97 6.28
C GLY A 212 -38.56 15.54 5.69
N TYR A 213 -37.38 15.20 6.23
CA TYR A 213 -36.09 15.63 5.70
C TYR A 213 -35.31 14.47 5.09
N ASP A 214 -34.56 14.73 4.01
CA ASP A 214 -33.56 13.78 3.50
C ASP A 214 -32.22 13.92 4.22
N ILE A 215 -31.85 15.14 4.63
CA ILE A 215 -30.59 15.45 5.31
C ILE A 215 -30.83 16.43 6.46
N ILE A 216 -30.16 16.19 7.59
CA ILE A 216 -29.95 17.20 8.62
C ILE A 216 -28.44 17.48 8.70
N MET A 217 -28.07 18.73 8.46
CA MET A 217 -26.68 19.16 8.37
C MET A 217 -26.39 20.28 9.38
N ASP A 218 -25.27 20.13 10.10
CA ASP A 218 -24.79 21.21 10.94
C ASP A 218 -24.04 22.28 10.12
N ARG A 219 -24.23 23.56 10.43
CA ARG A 219 -23.56 24.68 9.76
C ARG A 219 -22.03 24.60 9.77
N SER A 220 -21.42 23.99 10.79
CA SER A 220 -19.97 23.75 10.84
C SER A 220 -19.45 22.95 9.64
N SER A 221 -20.30 22.12 9.02
CA SER A 221 -19.99 21.35 7.82
C SER A 221 -19.78 22.22 6.58
N ILE A 222 -20.27 23.46 6.56
CA ILE A 222 -20.25 24.36 5.40
C ILE A 222 -18.88 25.04 5.29
N LYS A 223 -18.27 24.97 4.10
CA LYS A 223 -16.94 25.49 3.75
C LYS A 223 -17.05 26.46 2.55
N GLY A 224 -16.04 27.31 2.38
CA GLY A 224 -16.00 28.32 1.31
C GLY A 224 -16.74 29.64 1.61
N ILE A 225 -17.41 29.71 2.77
CA ILE A 225 -18.06 30.93 3.25
C ILE A 225 -17.32 31.49 4.47
N LYS A 226 -17.08 32.81 4.48
CA LYS A 226 -16.50 33.51 5.63
C LYS A 226 -17.39 33.31 6.85
N LYS A 227 -16.84 32.80 7.96
CA LYS A 227 -17.61 32.46 9.18
C LYS A 227 -18.53 33.58 9.67
N SER A 228 -18.08 34.84 9.59
CA SER A 228 -18.88 36.02 9.99
C SER A 228 -20.14 36.24 9.14
N HIS A 229 -20.17 35.73 7.91
CA HIS A 229 -21.31 35.85 6.99
C HIS A 229 -22.20 34.60 6.97
N LEU A 230 -21.77 33.49 7.61
CA LEU A 230 -22.50 32.22 7.53
C LEU A 230 -23.92 32.35 8.06
N LYS A 231 -24.11 32.98 9.23
CA LYS A 231 -25.44 33.16 9.86
C LYS A 231 -26.41 33.98 9.01
N SER A 232 -25.91 34.94 8.21
CA SER A 232 -26.76 35.83 7.40
C SER A 232 -27.08 35.26 6.01
N LEU A 233 -26.14 34.51 5.44
CA LEU A 233 -26.28 33.90 4.11
C LEU A 233 -26.97 32.54 4.17
N ILE A 234 -26.74 31.78 5.23
CA ILE A 234 -27.29 30.44 5.48
C ILE A 234 -27.73 30.36 6.96
N PRO A 235 -28.85 31.02 7.33
CA PRO A 235 -29.44 30.85 8.65
C PRO A 235 -29.83 29.39 8.91
N CYS A 236 -30.00 29.01 10.17
CA CYS A 236 -30.60 27.71 10.49
C CYS A 236 -32.06 27.71 10.06
N GLY A 237 -32.54 26.57 9.55
CA GLY A 237 -33.89 26.44 9.03
C GLY A 237 -34.04 25.31 8.03
N ASP A 238 -35.20 25.28 7.41
CA ASP A 238 -35.59 24.27 6.43
C ASP A 238 -35.34 24.80 5.02
N TYR A 239 -34.73 23.96 4.19
CA TYR A 239 -34.30 24.30 2.86
C TYR A 239 -34.74 23.23 1.87
N GLU A 240 -35.12 23.70 0.68
CA GLU A 240 -35.33 22.85 -0.48
C GLU A 240 -34.17 23.10 -1.44
N PHE A 241 -33.53 22.01 -1.89
CA PHE A 241 -32.45 22.05 -2.86
C PHE A 241 -32.96 21.45 -4.17
N PRO A 242 -33.38 22.29 -5.15
CA PRO A 242 -33.85 21.82 -6.45
C PRO A 242 -32.85 20.94 -7.17
N GLN A 243 -31.56 21.22 -6.95
CA GLN A 243 -30.44 20.39 -7.38
C GLN A 243 -29.32 20.48 -6.34
N ALA A 244 -28.64 19.37 -6.05
CA ALA A 244 -27.40 19.34 -5.29
C ALA A 244 -26.50 18.21 -5.80
N VAL A 245 -25.20 18.32 -5.56
CA VAL A 245 -24.26 17.23 -5.85
C VAL A 245 -23.76 16.68 -4.53
N ILE A 246 -23.85 15.37 -4.34
CA ILE A 246 -23.40 14.68 -3.13
C ILE A 246 -22.51 13.51 -3.52
N GLY A 247 -21.37 13.38 -2.86
CA GLY A 247 -20.46 12.25 -3.00
C GLY A 247 -20.19 11.59 -1.64
N ASN A 248 -20.15 10.27 -1.64
CA ASN A 248 -19.70 9.47 -0.51
C ASN A 248 -18.18 9.25 -0.61
N ARG A 249 -17.40 9.89 0.27
CA ARG A 249 -15.94 9.77 0.30
C ARG A 249 -15.48 8.41 0.82
N GLY A 250 -16.28 7.78 1.67
CA GLY A 250 -16.04 6.46 2.26
C GLY A 250 -17.01 6.15 3.38
N ASN A 251 -17.39 4.87 3.52
CA ASN A 251 -18.11 4.41 4.70
C ASN A 251 -17.14 4.26 5.87
N ALA A 252 -17.61 4.41 7.11
CA ALA A 252 -16.77 4.12 8.26
C ALA A 252 -16.31 2.65 8.25
N LYS A 253 -15.02 2.44 8.45
CA LYS A 253 -14.40 1.11 8.54
C LYS A 253 -13.55 1.03 9.79
N ALA A 254 -13.69 -0.08 10.52
CA ALA A 254 -12.71 -0.44 11.52
C ALA A 254 -11.50 -1.01 10.76
N THR A 255 -10.35 -0.38 10.90
CA THR A 255 -9.13 -0.79 10.23
C THR A 255 -8.05 -1.09 11.24
N SER A 256 -7.12 -1.96 10.85
CA SER A 256 -5.87 -2.18 11.56
C SER A 256 -4.91 -1.04 11.18
N TYR A 257 -4.38 -0.32 12.16
CA TYR A 257 -3.47 0.81 11.98
C TYR A 257 -2.10 0.45 12.56
N ASP A 258 -1.05 0.46 11.75
CA ASP A 258 0.29 0.12 12.23
C ASP A 258 0.71 1.06 13.36
N ASN A 259 1.35 0.49 14.38
CA ASN A 259 1.94 1.28 15.45
C ASN A 259 3.04 2.21 14.89
N SER A 260 3.38 3.24 15.66
CA SER A 260 4.37 4.24 15.27
C SER A 260 5.29 4.55 16.44
N TRP A 261 6.54 4.91 16.15
CA TRP A 261 7.48 5.44 17.14
C TRP A 261 6.89 6.64 17.91
N GLN A 262 5.96 7.40 17.32
CA GLN A 262 5.26 8.50 17.99
C GLN A 262 4.40 8.04 19.18
N PHE A 263 3.92 6.79 19.18
CA PHE A 263 3.22 6.20 20.31
C PHE A 263 4.22 5.61 21.31
N THR A 264 5.18 4.82 20.82
CA THR A 264 6.15 4.08 21.65
C THR A 264 7.06 4.99 22.49
N ILE A 265 7.42 6.18 21.99
CA ILE A 265 8.42 7.06 22.62
C ILE A 265 8.04 7.53 24.03
N TRP A 266 6.76 7.49 24.39
CA TRP A 266 6.25 8.01 25.67
C TRP A 266 6.30 7.00 26.83
N TYR A 267 6.62 5.74 26.55
CA TYR A 267 6.56 4.66 27.52
C TYR A 267 7.95 4.19 27.95
N SER A 268 8.02 3.47 29.08
CA SER A 268 9.27 2.87 29.54
C SER A 268 9.76 1.76 28.61
N GLU A 269 11.07 1.50 28.61
CA GLU A 269 11.62 0.36 27.86
C GLU A 269 11.00 -0.98 28.27
N ALA A 270 10.67 -1.12 29.56
CA ALA A 270 10.12 -2.35 30.11
C ALA A 270 8.70 -2.62 29.57
N ALA A 271 7.85 -1.59 29.53
CA ALA A 271 6.50 -1.70 28.99
C ALA A 271 6.52 -2.02 27.49
N VAL A 272 7.33 -1.28 26.72
CA VAL A 272 7.51 -1.52 25.28
C VAL A 272 8.00 -2.93 25.01
N LYS A 273 9.02 -3.39 25.74
CA LYS A 273 9.56 -4.74 25.57
C LYS A 273 8.51 -5.81 25.82
N GLN A 274 7.75 -5.71 26.90
CA GLN A 274 6.79 -6.77 27.26
C GLN A 274 5.59 -6.83 26.31
N ASP A 275 5.05 -5.68 25.91
CA ASP A 275 3.81 -5.64 25.15
C ASP A 275 4.01 -5.74 23.63
N LEU A 276 5.11 -5.17 23.10
CA LEU A 276 5.31 -5.06 21.65
C LEU A 276 6.30 -6.08 21.09
N SER A 277 7.18 -6.70 21.90
CA SER A 277 8.14 -7.69 21.37
C SER A 277 7.48 -8.94 20.79
N PRO A 278 6.49 -9.59 21.44
CA PRO A 278 5.91 -10.84 20.92
C PRO A 278 5.33 -10.73 19.50
N PRO A 279 4.44 -9.77 19.17
CA PRO A 279 3.94 -9.63 17.80
C PRO A 279 5.03 -9.21 16.80
N THR A 280 6.06 -8.49 17.26
CA THR A 280 7.22 -8.13 16.43
C THR A 280 8.07 -9.35 16.09
N GLU A 281 8.34 -10.21 17.06
CA GLU A 281 9.17 -11.39 16.89
C GLU A 281 8.58 -12.36 15.87
N ASN A 282 7.26 -12.56 15.90
CA ASN A 282 6.56 -13.40 14.91
C ASN A 282 6.78 -12.89 13.48
N LYS A 283 6.55 -11.59 13.23
CA LYS A 283 6.77 -10.97 11.91
C LYS A 283 8.24 -10.97 11.50
N ALA A 284 9.16 -10.77 12.45
CA ALA A 284 10.60 -10.83 12.18
C ALA A 284 11.03 -12.24 11.73
N ARG A 285 10.52 -13.29 12.37
CA ARG A 285 10.80 -14.68 11.98
C ARG A 285 10.25 -15.01 10.59
N GLU A 286 9.07 -14.52 10.25
CA GLU A 286 8.49 -14.66 8.91
C GLU A 286 9.37 -13.97 7.85
N LEU A 287 9.77 -12.71 8.07
CA LEU A 287 10.67 -11.99 7.16
C LEU A 287 12.03 -12.70 6.99
N ALA A 288 12.60 -13.22 8.08
CA ALA A 288 13.86 -13.97 8.03
C ALA A 288 13.77 -15.26 7.21
N GLN A 289 12.61 -15.92 7.18
CA GLN A 289 12.38 -17.10 6.35
C GLN A 289 12.20 -16.73 4.87
N LEU A 290 11.42 -15.68 4.58
CA LEU A 290 11.09 -15.25 3.22
C LEU A 290 12.31 -14.77 2.42
N GLN A 291 13.27 -14.11 3.06
CA GLN A 291 14.39 -13.46 2.37
C GLN A 291 15.38 -14.42 1.67
N SER A 292 15.30 -15.72 1.96
CA SER A 292 16.12 -16.75 1.31
C SER A 292 15.40 -17.46 0.16
N HIS A 293 14.11 -17.16 -0.08
CA HIS A 293 13.27 -17.88 -1.03
C HIS A 293 12.63 -16.92 -2.06
N PRO A 294 13.31 -16.62 -3.19
CA PRO A 294 12.86 -15.59 -4.15
C PRO A 294 11.44 -15.80 -4.72
N LEU A 295 11.02 -17.04 -4.94
CA LEU A 295 9.66 -17.37 -5.40
C LEU A 295 8.60 -17.07 -4.33
N GLU A 296 8.88 -17.44 -3.09
CA GLU A 296 7.98 -17.18 -1.96
C GLU A 296 7.85 -15.70 -1.71
N LEU A 297 8.99 -15.00 -1.74
CA LEU A 297 9.04 -13.56 -1.63
C LEU A 297 8.25 -12.85 -2.74
N ALA A 298 8.37 -13.29 -4.00
CA ALA A 298 7.60 -12.71 -5.10
C ALA A 298 6.09 -12.85 -4.88
N LYS A 299 5.63 -14.02 -4.42
CA LYS A 299 4.22 -14.25 -4.08
C LYS A 299 3.77 -13.41 -2.88
N TYR A 300 4.59 -13.35 -1.84
CA TYR A 300 4.35 -12.52 -0.65
C TYR A 300 4.20 -11.03 -1.03
N ILE A 301 5.08 -10.51 -1.88
CA ILE A 301 5.01 -9.13 -2.37
C ILE A 301 3.67 -8.84 -3.06
N ILE A 302 3.20 -9.75 -3.93
CA ILE A 302 1.89 -9.61 -4.60
C ILE A 302 0.75 -9.63 -3.58
N GLN A 303 0.78 -10.56 -2.62
CA GLN A 303 -0.27 -10.69 -1.61
C GLN A 303 -0.38 -9.46 -0.71
N GLU A 304 0.76 -8.93 -0.26
CA GLU A 304 0.81 -7.72 0.54
C GLU A 304 0.31 -6.50 -0.23
N TYR A 305 0.68 -6.37 -1.51
CA TYR A 305 0.17 -5.30 -2.37
C TYR A 305 -1.36 -5.40 -2.55
N ASP A 306 -1.88 -6.61 -2.76
CA ASP A 306 -3.33 -6.85 -2.87
C ASP A 306 -4.07 -6.48 -1.59
N LYS A 307 -3.50 -6.83 -0.43
CA LYS A 307 -4.04 -6.49 0.88
C LYS A 307 -4.09 -4.96 1.05
N GLN A 308 -3.02 -4.26 0.67
CA GLN A 308 -2.97 -2.81 0.70
C GLN A 308 -3.97 -2.16 -0.27
N GLN A 309 -4.08 -2.63 -1.50
CA GLN A 309 -5.03 -2.10 -2.49
C GLN A 309 -6.50 -2.28 -2.08
N ARG A 310 -6.83 -3.37 -1.37
CA ARG A 310 -8.18 -3.57 -0.80
C ARG A 310 -8.46 -2.60 0.35
N ALA A 311 -7.43 -2.20 1.10
CA ALA A 311 -7.53 -1.27 2.23
C ALA A 311 -7.46 0.22 1.81
N GLN A 312 -6.81 0.55 0.69
CA GLN A 312 -6.51 1.91 0.24
C GLN A 312 -7.61 2.74 -0.47
N PRO A 313 -8.82 2.26 -0.87
CA PRO A 313 -9.79 3.14 -1.57
C PRO A 313 -10.20 4.40 -0.77
N GLU A 314 -9.90 4.49 0.53
CA GLU A 314 -10.51 5.44 1.45
C GLU A 314 -9.56 6.35 2.26
N GLN A 315 -8.23 6.18 2.22
CA GLN A 315 -7.33 6.88 3.17
C GLN A 315 -6.52 8.05 2.60
N SER A 316 -6.62 8.36 1.31
CA SER A 316 -5.59 9.15 0.61
C SER A 316 -5.52 10.67 0.87
N GLU A 317 -6.31 11.27 1.77
CA GLU A 317 -6.24 12.73 1.99
C GLU A 317 -6.24 13.21 3.45
N GLU A 318 -6.63 12.38 4.44
CA GLU A 318 -6.73 12.82 5.85
C GLU A 318 -5.62 12.31 6.76
N ALA A 319 -4.82 11.34 6.31
CA ALA A 319 -3.50 11.10 6.88
C ALA A 319 -2.54 12.17 6.38
N VAL A 320 -2.56 13.35 7.01
CA VAL A 320 -1.48 14.33 6.90
C VAL A 320 -0.20 13.58 7.27
N ASP A 321 0.68 13.42 6.29
CA ASP A 321 1.99 12.80 6.38
C ASP A 321 1.98 11.34 6.88
N GLN A 322 1.75 10.39 5.95
CA GLN A 322 2.80 9.36 5.84
C GLN A 322 4.09 10.15 5.55
N ILE A 323 4.84 10.40 6.63
CA ILE A 323 6.15 11.04 6.60
C ILE A 323 6.95 10.37 5.47
N GLU A 324 7.10 11.10 4.37
CA GLU A 324 7.87 10.75 3.17
C GLU A 324 7.50 9.42 2.51
N GLY A 325 6.35 9.38 1.83
CA GLY A 325 6.11 8.45 0.73
C GLY A 325 6.74 8.98 -0.56
N ASN A 326 7.82 8.36 -1.03
CA ASN A 326 8.39 8.66 -2.35
C ASN A 326 7.44 8.09 -3.43
N THR A 327 6.65 8.93 -4.08
CA THR A 327 5.65 8.56 -5.12
C THR A 327 6.26 7.71 -6.24
N ASN A 328 7.56 7.88 -6.54
CA ASN A 328 8.26 7.04 -7.52
C ASN A 328 8.43 5.58 -7.06
N ASN A 329 8.58 5.32 -5.75
CA ASN A 329 8.69 3.96 -5.24
C ASN A 329 7.37 3.20 -5.40
N GLN A 330 6.22 3.87 -5.19
CA GLN A 330 4.90 3.26 -5.38
C GLN A 330 4.63 2.93 -6.85
N ALA A 331 4.98 3.81 -7.79
CA ALA A 331 4.85 3.56 -9.22
C ALA A 331 5.76 2.40 -9.66
N GLN A 332 7.01 2.37 -9.18
CA GLN A 332 7.94 1.28 -9.45
C GLN A 332 7.46 -0.06 -8.86
N GLU A 333 6.93 -0.05 -7.64
CA GLU A 333 6.34 -1.22 -7.00
C GLU A 333 5.15 -1.73 -7.84
N SER A 334 4.22 -0.85 -8.22
CA SER A 334 3.08 -1.22 -9.07
C SER A 334 3.51 -1.89 -10.39
N ARG A 335 4.57 -1.40 -11.05
CA ARG A 335 5.11 -2.04 -12.26
C ARG A 335 5.66 -3.44 -11.98
N TRP A 336 6.37 -3.61 -10.87
CA TRP A 336 6.84 -4.92 -10.44
C TRP A 336 5.70 -5.88 -10.12
N ILE A 337 4.62 -5.41 -9.50
CA ILE A 337 3.45 -6.25 -9.26
C ILE A 337 2.87 -6.76 -10.58
N SER A 338 2.74 -5.92 -11.60
CA SER A 338 2.33 -6.37 -12.94
C SER A 338 3.27 -7.42 -13.51
N LEU A 339 4.58 -7.16 -13.50
CA LEU A 339 5.60 -8.10 -14.00
C LEU A 339 5.55 -9.44 -13.27
N LEU A 340 5.49 -9.44 -11.94
CA LEU A 340 5.48 -10.67 -11.13
C LEU A 340 4.19 -11.46 -11.29
N ARG A 341 3.04 -10.80 -11.51
CA ARG A 341 1.77 -11.47 -11.83
C ARG A 341 1.81 -12.12 -13.21
N SER A 342 2.46 -11.48 -14.18
CA SER A 342 2.64 -12.02 -15.52
C SER A 342 3.70 -13.13 -15.57
N ASP A 343 4.67 -13.15 -14.64
CA ASP A 343 5.75 -14.14 -14.58
C ASP A 343 5.32 -15.52 -14.05
N LYS A 344 4.43 -16.20 -14.79
CA LYS A 344 3.85 -17.50 -14.41
C LYS A 344 4.87 -18.64 -14.27
N TYR A 345 6.06 -18.47 -14.84
CA TYR A 345 7.11 -19.51 -14.91
C TYR A 345 8.38 -19.11 -14.14
N GLY A 346 8.39 -18.00 -13.39
CA GLY A 346 9.52 -17.56 -12.58
C GLY A 346 10.76 -17.17 -13.38
N GLN A 347 10.58 -16.61 -14.57
CA GLN A 347 11.65 -16.22 -15.50
C GLN A 347 12.37 -14.94 -15.08
N LEU A 348 11.77 -14.10 -14.24
CA LEU A 348 12.34 -12.82 -13.79
C LEU A 348 12.96 -12.86 -12.38
N ILE A 349 12.62 -13.84 -11.56
CA ILE A 349 12.95 -13.86 -10.12
C ILE A 349 14.44 -14.02 -9.79
N GLU A 350 15.27 -14.31 -10.78
CA GLU A 350 16.73 -14.37 -10.64
C GLU A 350 17.44 -13.23 -11.39
N THR A 351 16.68 -12.28 -11.94
CA THR A 351 17.26 -11.12 -12.64
C THR A 351 17.94 -10.18 -11.63
N PRO A 352 19.03 -9.49 -12.02
CA PRO A 352 19.64 -8.46 -11.19
C PRO A 352 18.66 -7.34 -10.79
N LYS A 353 17.69 -7.04 -11.68
CA LYS A 353 16.66 -6.03 -11.45
C LYS A 353 15.69 -6.46 -10.35
N PHE A 354 15.22 -7.72 -10.39
CA PHE A 354 14.37 -8.26 -9.33
C PHE A 354 15.14 -8.36 -8.02
N ARG A 355 16.37 -8.87 -8.01
CA ARG A 355 17.20 -8.94 -6.79
C ARG A 355 17.31 -7.57 -6.12
N LYS A 356 17.57 -6.51 -6.88
CA LYS A 356 17.63 -5.13 -6.35
C LYS A 356 16.30 -4.73 -5.73
N PHE A 357 15.20 -4.88 -6.47
CA PHE A 357 13.85 -4.56 -5.99
C PHE A 357 13.47 -5.34 -4.73
N ALA A 358 13.65 -6.66 -4.74
CA ALA A 358 13.31 -7.55 -3.64
C ALA A 358 14.16 -7.28 -2.39
N THR A 359 15.45 -6.95 -2.55
CA THR A 359 16.33 -6.54 -1.45
C THR A 359 15.85 -5.23 -0.84
N ASP A 360 15.54 -4.23 -1.66
CA ASP A 360 15.05 -2.94 -1.19
C ASP A 360 13.66 -3.09 -0.50
N TYR A 361 12.78 -3.94 -1.05
CA TYR A 361 11.48 -4.26 -0.46
C TYR A 361 11.61 -4.89 0.94
N ILE A 362 12.43 -5.95 1.07
CA ILE A 362 12.66 -6.62 2.36
C ILE A 362 13.32 -5.67 3.36
N ALA A 363 14.33 -4.91 2.94
CA ALA A 363 14.99 -3.94 3.81
C ALA A 363 13.99 -2.91 4.35
N ASN A 364 13.06 -2.44 3.52
CA ASN A 364 11.97 -1.56 3.95
C ASN A 364 11.03 -2.25 4.96
N ARG A 365 10.69 -3.54 4.78
CA ARG A 365 9.86 -4.28 5.74
C ARG A 365 10.54 -4.48 7.10
N TRP A 366 11.83 -4.82 7.10
CA TRP A 366 12.63 -4.87 8.33
C TRP A 366 12.73 -3.50 9.01
N ARG A 367 12.93 -2.43 8.23
CA ARG A 367 12.98 -1.05 8.72
C ARG A 367 11.66 -0.64 9.35
N ASP A 368 10.55 -0.90 8.66
CA ASP A 368 9.21 -0.67 9.17
C ASP A 368 9.00 -1.42 10.48
N LEU A 369 9.33 -2.72 10.53
CA LEU A 369 9.18 -3.53 11.74
C LEU A 369 9.99 -2.97 12.92
N ALA A 370 11.21 -2.50 12.68
CA ALA A 370 12.06 -1.91 13.72
C ALA A 370 11.54 -0.56 14.25
N ILE A 371 10.91 0.24 13.39
CA ILE A 371 10.42 1.58 13.71
C ILE A 371 8.99 1.53 14.31
N LYS A 372 8.15 0.65 13.76
CA LYS A 372 6.71 0.57 14.00
C LYS A 372 6.34 -0.56 14.96
N SER A 373 7.22 -1.54 15.19
CA SER A 373 6.89 -2.83 15.82
C SER A 373 5.95 -3.69 14.97
N GLY A 374 5.69 -4.93 15.42
CA GLY A 374 4.73 -5.82 14.79
C GLY A 374 3.28 -5.64 15.25
N TYR A 375 3.00 -4.72 16.19
CA TYR A 375 1.66 -4.46 16.70
C TYR A 375 0.88 -3.48 15.81
N SER A 376 -0.43 -3.72 15.69
CA SER A 376 -1.36 -2.82 15.00
C SER A 376 -2.54 -2.48 15.92
N HIS A 377 -2.91 -1.21 15.95
CA HIS A 377 -4.06 -0.68 16.69
C HIS A 377 -5.36 -0.95 15.94
N ASN A 378 -6.48 -1.06 16.65
CA ASN A 378 -7.78 -0.96 15.99
C ASN A 378 -8.11 0.51 15.75
N SER A 379 -9.07 0.80 14.89
CA SER A 379 -9.52 2.16 14.63
C SER A 379 -11.04 2.24 14.51
N GLY A 380 -11.56 3.46 14.60
CA GLY A 380 -12.91 3.74 14.14
C GLY A 380 -13.13 5.23 13.95
N MET A 381 -14.12 5.55 13.11
CA MET A 381 -14.51 6.93 12.87
C MET A 381 -15.05 7.56 14.14
N ALA A 382 -14.52 8.72 14.51
CA ALA A 382 -14.98 9.48 15.66
C ALA A 382 -16.44 9.89 15.45
N MET A 383 -17.29 9.65 16.46
CA MET A 383 -18.70 10.06 16.43
C MET A 383 -19.10 10.74 17.74
N PRO A 384 -19.83 11.86 17.69
CA PRO A 384 -20.15 12.63 18.90
C PRO A 384 -21.27 11.98 19.70
N CYS A 385 -21.08 11.82 21.02
CA CYS A 385 -22.16 11.47 21.94
C CYS A 385 -22.00 12.20 23.29
N ASP A 386 -22.74 13.29 23.46
CA ASP A 386 -22.78 14.12 24.67
C ASP A 386 -23.39 13.42 25.90
N ARG A 387 -24.11 12.31 25.68
CA ARG A 387 -24.71 11.49 26.76
C ARG A 387 -23.73 10.53 27.40
N LEU A 388 -22.58 10.26 26.76
CA LEU A 388 -21.53 9.47 27.39
C LEU A 388 -20.91 10.27 28.53
N THR A 389 -20.67 9.60 29.67
CA THR A 389 -19.93 10.25 30.76
C THR A 389 -18.49 10.47 30.29
N ARG A 390 -17.89 11.61 30.62
CA ARG A 390 -16.47 11.85 30.34
C ARG A 390 -15.61 10.70 30.86
N GLY A 391 -14.63 10.26 30.08
CA GLY A 391 -13.81 9.08 30.37
C GLY A 391 -14.44 7.72 30.04
N THR A 392 -15.63 7.71 29.44
CA THR A 392 -16.24 6.52 28.84
C THR A 392 -16.39 6.68 27.34
N ILE A 393 -16.24 5.59 26.59
CA ILE A 393 -16.46 5.53 25.14
C ILE A 393 -17.29 4.30 24.78
N CYS A 394 -17.84 4.26 23.57
CA CYS A 394 -18.44 3.05 23.02
C CYS A 394 -17.79 2.70 21.67
N VAL A 395 -17.05 1.62 21.65
CA VAL A 395 -16.38 1.03 20.48
C VAL A 395 -17.01 -0.34 20.21
N PRO A 396 -18.01 -0.42 19.32
CA PRO A 396 -18.87 -1.59 19.24
C PRO A 396 -18.18 -2.87 18.76
N HIS A 397 -17.10 -2.73 17.99
CA HIS A 397 -16.32 -3.84 17.44
C HIS A 397 -15.24 -4.36 18.40
N LEU A 398 -15.06 -3.74 19.57
CA LEU A 398 -14.15 -4.18 20.62
C LEU A 398 -14.91 -4.65 21.87
N PRO A 399 -14.36 -5.56 22.67
CA PRO A 399 -14.96 -5.95 23.95
C PRO A 399 -15.04 -4.78 24.93
N GLU A 400 -16.00 -4.84 25.86
CA GLU A 400 -16.06 -3.91 26.99
C GLU A 400 -14.80 -4.04 27.88
N GLY A 401 -14.42 -2.96 28.53
CA GLY A 401 -13.23 -2.89 29.38
C GLY A 401 -12.36 -1.67 29.09
N ASP A 402 -11.21 -1.57 29.75
CA ASP A 402 -10.30 -0.45 29.53
C ASP A 402 -9.64 -0.53 28.15
N VAL A 403 -9.54 0.63 27.50
CA VAL A 403 -8.92 0.81 26.19
C VAL A 403 -8.03 2.03 26.18
N ILE A 404 -6.89 1.94 25.50
CA ILE A 404 -6.01 3.07 25.19
C ILE A 404 -6.50 3.72 23.91
N LEU A 405 -6.72 5.03 23.91
CA LEU A 405 -7.21 5.81 22.79
C LEU A 405 -6.23 6.93 22.43
N THR A 406 -6.00 7.17 21.15
CA THR A 406 -5.18 8.28 20.64
C THR A 406 -5.55 8.67 19.20
N ARG A 407 -4.95 9.75 18.68
CA ARG A 407 -5.03 10.21 17.30
C ARG A 407 -3.64 10.62 16.80
N TYR A 408 -3.35 10.39 15.52
CA TYR A 408 -2.10 10.78 14.89
C TYR A 408 -2.30 12.10 14.12
N PRO A 409 -1.28 12.98 14.07
CA PRO A 409 -0.02 12.92 14.81
C PRO A 409 -0.21 13.08 16.32
N ILE A 410 0.64 12.43 17.13
CA ILE A 410 0.57 12.53 18.60
C ILE A 410 1.41 13.73 19.03
N VAL A 411 0.77 14.74 19.61
CA VAL A 411 1.48 15.95 20.06
C VAL A 411 2.36 15.65 21.26
N ASN A 412 1.79 15.03 22.29
CA ASN A 412 2.52 14.54 23.45
C ASN A 412 1.76 13.36 24.12
N SER A 413 2.29 12.84 25.23
CA SER A 413 1.66 11.71 25.93
C SER A 413 0.28 12.03 26.51
N ASP A 414 -0.07 13.30 26.74
CA ASP A 414 -1.39 13.69 27.24
C ASP A 414 -2.50 13.45 26.21
N ASN A 415 -2.13 13.24 24.94
CA ASN A 415 -3.06 12.84 23.87
C ASN A 415 -3.36 11.34 23.82
N ILE A 416 -2.68 10.54 24.64
CA ILE A 416 -2.91 9.11 24.78
C ILE A 416 -3.60 8.87 26.12
N ARG A 417 -4.82 8.35 26.10
CA ARG A 417 -5.66 8.24 27.30
C ARG A 417 -6.30 6.88 27.45
N LEU A 418 -6.42 6.42 28.69
CA LEU A 418 -7.29 5.29 29.04
C LEU A 418 -8.74 5.76 29.16
N TYR A 419 -9.62 5.00 28.51
CA TYR A 419 -11.07 5.13 28.64
C TYR A 419 -11.67 3.78 29.03
N GLN A 420 -12.85 3.81 29.64
CA GLN A 420 -13.66 2.62 29.79
C GLN A 420 -14.55 2.46 28.55
N ASN A 421 -14.36 1.37 27.79
CA ASN A 421 -15.26 0.98 26.71
C ASN A 421 -16.51 0.33 27.29
N ILE A 422 -17.67 0.93 27.02
CA ILE A 422 -18.99 0.44 27.42
C ILE A 422 -19.84 0.18 26.19
N HIS A 423 -20.76 -0.78 26.28
CA HIS A 423 -21.68 -1.12 25.19
C HIS A 423 -23.10 -0.62 25.48
N GLU A 424 -23.33 0.67 25.26
CA GLU A 424 -24.69 1.21 25.33
C GLU A 424 -25.58 0.60 24.22
N PRO A 425 -26.78 0.06 24.52
CA PRO A 425 -27.57 -0.72 23.57
C PRO A 425 -27.93 -0.05 22.24
N LYS A 426 -28.07 1.28 22.20
CA LYS A 426 -28.33 2.03 20.95
C LYS A 426 -27.02 2.29 20.20
N LEU A 427 -25.97 2.72 20.88
CA LEU A 427 -24.67 3.04 20.28
C LEU A 427 -23.97 1.80 19.71
N LYS A 428 -24.09 0.64 20.38
CA LYS A 428 -23.52 -0.66 19.95
C LYS A 428 -24.00 -1.10 18.56
N LYS A 429 -25.15 -0.59 18.10
CA LYS A 429 -25.71 -0.96 16.79
C LYS A 429 -24.96 -0.32 15.63
N THR A 430 -24.24 0.77 15.88
CA THR A 430 -23.47 1.49 14.85
C THR A 430 -22.12 0.83 14.68
N ARG A 431 -21.79 0.40 13.46
CA ARG A 431 -20.54 -0.32 13.19
C ARG A 431 -19.40 0.66 12.93
N ASN A 432 -18.16 0.20 13.15
CA ASN A 432 -16.93 0.86 12.67
C ASN A 432 -16.66 2.28 13.21
N VAL A 433 -17.15 2.57 14.41
CA VAL A 433 -17.06 3.90 15.03
C VAL A 433 -16.46 3.85 16.43
N VAL A 434 -15.96 5.00 16.87
CA VAL A 434 -15.67 5.31 18.26
C VAL A 434 -16.61 6.42 18.70
N TRP A 435 -17.62 6.08 19.50
CA TRP A 435 -18.47 7.08 20.14
C TRP A 435 -17.74 7.69 21.32
N ILE A 436 -17.60 9.01 21.31
CA ILE A 436 -16.85 9.75 22.33
C ILE A 436 -17.60 11.03 22.70
N HIS A 437 -17.44 11.46 23.95
CA HIS A 437 -17.94 12.74 24.40
C HIS A 437 -17.19 13.88 23.67
N PRO A 438 -17.87 14.86 23.04
CA PRO A 438 -17.21 15.89 22.22
C PRO A 438 -16.09 16.66 22.92
N LYS A 439 -16.25 16.96 24.22
CA LYS A 439 -15.19 17.61 25.01
C LYS A 439 -13.95 16.74 25.21
N ASP A 440 -14.09 15.41 25.31
CA ASP A 440 -12.93 14.52 25.43
C ASP A 440 -12.19 14.41 24.10
N ALA A 441 -12.93 14.37 22.98
CA ALA A 441 -12.35 14.39 21.64
C ALA A 441 -11.54 15.67 21.38
N GLU A 442 -12.10 16.83 21.74
CA GLU A 442 -11.44 18.15 21.62
C GLU A 442 -10.24 18.27 22.57
N GLU A 443 -10.44 18.03 23.88
CA GLU A 443 -9.45 18.27 24.93
C GLU A 443 -8.24 17.34 24.83
N TYR A 444 -8.48 16.04 24.60
CA TYR A 444 -7.41 15.03 24.65
C TYR A 444 -6.93 14.60 23.27
N HIS A 445 -7.73 14.69 22.22
CA HIS A 445 -7.34 14.13 20.91
C HIS A 445 -7.32 15.16 19.78
N GLN A 446 -7.68 16.41 20.09
CA GLN A 446 -7.82 17.50 19.13
C GLN A 446 -8.70 17.12 17.92
N ALA A 447 -9.61 16.17 18.14
CA ALA A 447 -10.40 15.53 17.10
C ALA A 447 -11.73 16.26 16.89
N ASP A 448 -12.18 16.30 15.64
CA ASP A 448 -13.52 16.70 15.24
C ASP A 448 -14.29 15.50 14.66
N PHE A 449 -15.47 15.73 14.07
CA PHE A 449 -16.31 14.67 13.52
C PHE A 449 -16.51 14.79 12.00
N ASP A 450 -15.51 15.35 11.31
CA ASP A 450 -15.53 15.52 9.86
C ASP A 450 -15.03 14.31 9.05
N GLY A 451 -14.54 13.28 9.75
CA GLY A 451 -13.96 12.05 9.18
C GLY A 451 -12.88 11.39 10.06
N ASP A 452 -12.41 12.11 11.09
CA ASP A 452 -11.33 11.69 11.98
C ASP A 452 -11.42 10.23 12.45
N GLN A 453 -10.28 9.54 12.36
CA GLN A 453 -10.11 8.20 12.88
C GLN A 453 -9.38 8.24 14.22
N LEU A 454 -9.93 7.54 15.21
CA LEU A 454 -9.28 7.36 16.50
C LEU A 454 -8.71 5.95 16.57
N MET A 455 -7.44 5.83 16.99
CA MET A 455 -6.81 4.54 17.21
C MET A 455 -7.08 4.08 18.63
N VAL A 456 -7.53 2.84 18.75
CA VAL A 456 -7.97 2.22 19.99
C VAL A 456 -7.32 0.84 20.17
N SER A 457 -6.75 0.60 21.34
CA SER A 457 -6.18 -0.68 21.74
C SER A 457 -6.82 -1.17 23.04
N PRO A 458 -7.33 -2.40 23.12
CA PRO A 458 -7.69 -3.00 24.40
C PRO A 458 -6.50 -2.98 25.36
N ALA A 459 -6.70 -2.48 26.59
CA ALA A 459 -5.65 -2.46 27.60
C ALA A 459 -5.15 -3.88 27.94
N SER A 460 -6.00 -4.90 27.76
CA SER A 460 -5.62 -6.31 27.91
C SER A 460 -4.59 -6.80 26.89
N LYS A 461 -4.47 -6.13 25.72
CA LYS A 461 -3.43 -6.44 24.72
C LYS A 461 -2.12 -5.72 24.98
N LEU A 462 -2.16 -4.60 25.70
CA LEU A 462 -1.02 -3.76 26.04
C LEU A 462 -1.02 -3.43 27.55
N PRO A 463 -0.96 -4.43 28.44
CA PRO A 463 -1.20 -4.24 29.87
C PRO A 463 -0.13 -3.38 30.56
N ASN A 464 1.13 -3.45 30.13
CA ASN A 464 2.20 -2.69 30.75
C ASN A 464 2.17 -1.23 30.29
N ILE A 465 1.96 -1.00 29.00
CA ILE A 465 1.75 0.34 28.43
C ILE A 465 0.51 0.98 29.05
N ALA A 466 -0.60 0.24 29.17
CA ALA A 466 -1.81 0.73 29.81
C ALA A 466 -1.57 1.17 31.25
N SER A 467 -0.72 0.45 32.00
CA SER A 467 -0.40 0.82 33.39
C SER A 467 0.34 2.16 33.53
N GLU A 468 1.00 2.62 32.46
CA GLU A 468 1.70 3.90 32.38
C GLU A 468 0.87 5.00 31.71
N THR A 469 -0.26 4.65 31.06
CA THR A 469 -1.14 5.62 30.38
C THR A 469 -2.08 6.31 31.37
N LEU A 470 -2.16 7.65 31.29
CA LEU A 470 -3.11 8.43 32.07
C LEU A 470 -4.56 8.11 31.70
N ARG A 471 -5.45 8.08 32.69
CA ARG A 471 -6.89 7.98 32.46
C ARG A 471 -7.45 9.33 32.00
N ALA A 472 -8.48 9.27 31.16
CA ALA A 472 -9.27 10.45 30.81
C ALA A 472 -9.83 11.11 32.08
N GLY A 473 -9.66 12.43 32.20
CA GLY A 473 -9.98 13.20 33.40
C GLY A 473 -8.83 13.40 34.39
N GLU A 474 -7.72 12.65 34.26
CA GLU A 474 -6.52 12.93 35.06
C GLU A 474 -5.74 14.12 34.49
N PRO A 475 -5.13 14.97 35.35
CA PRO A 475 -4.33 16.11 34.89
C PRO A 475 -3.21 15.69 33.93
N GLY A 476 -3.01 16.46 32.86
CA GLY A 476 -1.90 16.26 31.93
C GLY A 476 -0.53 16.53 32.57
N LEU A 477 0.51 15.95 31.97
CA LEU A 477 1.92 16.11 32.35
C LEU A 477 2.54 17.37 31.75
N PHE A 478 1.98 17.90 30.67
CA PHE A 478 2.51 19.02 29.92
C PHE A 478 1.61 20.26 29.96
N GLU A 479 2.14 21.38 29.47
CA GLU A 479 1.34 22.58 29.29
C GLU A 479 0.27 22.33 28.22
N PRO A 480 -1.00 22.74 28.45
CA PRO A 480 -2.07 22.56 27.48
C PRO A 480 -1.74 23.18 26.12
N VAL A 481 -1.91 22.40 25.06
CA VAL A 481 -1.78 22.87 23.68
C VAL A 481 -3.11 23.47 23.25
N GLN A 482 -3.10 24.76 22.91
CA GLN A 482 -4.32 25.49 22.57
C GLN A 482 -4.52 25.53 21.05
N GLN A 483 -5.72 25.18 20.58
CA GLN A 483 -6.08 25.39 19.19
C GLN A 483 -6.16 26.89 18.88
N ARG A 484 -5.50 27.31 17.80
CA ARG A 484 -5.43 28.72 17.39
C ARG A 484 -6.55 29.06 16.38
N PRO A 485 -7.02 30.32 16.34
CA PRO A 485 -8.01 30.73 15.35
C PRO A 485 -7.44 30.64 13.94
N LYS A 486 -8.23 30.13 13.00
CA LYS A 486 -7.85 30.01 11.58
C LYS A 486 -7.89 31.41 10.93
N LEU A 487 -6.72 31.93 10.56
CA LEU A 487 -6.58 33.26 9.95
C LEU A 487 -6.65 33.18 8.42
N ALA A 488 -7.34 34.13 7.78
CA ALA A 488 -7.48 34.19 6.33
C ALA A 488 -6.22 34.79 5.67
N TYR A 489 -5.81 34.23 4.53
CA TYR A 489 -4.62 34.72 3.81
C TYR A 489 -4.79 36.15 3.27
N THR A 490 -6.04 36.57 3.07
CA THR A 490 -6.39 37.91 2.59
C THR A 490 -6.34 38.99 3.67
N GLU A 491 -6.07 38.62 4.93
CA GLU A 491 -6.13 39.53 6.09
C GLU A 491 -4.77 39.69 6.79
N ILE A 492 -3.78 38.86 6.47
CA ILE A 492 -2.44 38.94 7.07
C ILE A 492 -1.58 40.00 6.37
N THR A 493 -0.91 40.82 7.18
CA THR A 493 0.05 41.83 6.73
C THR A 493 1.49 41.46 7.09
N ASP A 494 2.46 41.98 6.32
CA ASP A 494 3.88 41.98 6.65
C ASP A 494 4.23 43.04 7.72
N GLU A 495 5.51 43.11 8.12
CA GLU A 495 6.01 44.05 9.13
C GLU A 495 5.79 45.52 8.71
N GLU A 496 5.75 45.80 7.41
CA GLU A 496 5.46 47.10 6.83
C GLU A 496 3.96 47.41 6.70
N GLY A 497 3.08 46.49 7.10
CA GLY A 497 1.63 46.65 7.07
C GLY A 497 0.97 46.41 5.71
N ASN A 498 1.70 45.90 4.71
CA ASN A 498 1.15 45.50 3.42
C ASN A 498 0.63 44.06 3.49
N LEU A 499 -0.34 43.69 2.64
CA LEU A 499 -0.79 42.30 2.56
C LEU A 499 0.36 41.35 2.22
N LYS A 500 0.60 40.37 3.11
CA LYS A 500 1.63 39.32 2.98
C LYS A 500 1.39 38.48 1.73
N TYR A 501 0.11 38.22 1.41
CA TYR A 501 -0.31 37.48 0.22
C TYR A 501 -1.24 38.32 -0.66
N ARG A 502 -0.81 38.60 -1.89
CA ARG A 502 -1.51 39.51 -2.83
C ARG A 502 -2.28 38.79 -3.94
N SER A 503 -2.08 37.47 -4.09
CA SER A 503 -2.66 36.69 -5.18
C SER A 503 -2.93 35.23 -4.79
N LEU A 504 -3.88 34.59 -5.48
CA LEU A 504 -4.14 33.16 -5.31
C LEU A 504 -2.91 32.30 -5.63
N SER A 505 -2.09 32.69 -6.61
CA SER A 505 -0.85 31.98 -6.95
C SER A 505 0.13 31.95 -5.79
N GLN A 506 0.27 33.05 -5.05
CA GLN A 506 1.09 33.10 -3.84
C GLN A 506 0.51 32.22 -2.73
N ILE A 507 -0.82 32.28 -2.52
CA ILE A 507 -1.51 31.50 -1.50
C ILE A 507 -1.38 30.00 -1.78
N ALA A 508 -1.63 29.58 -3.02
CA ALA A 508 -1.54 28.17 -3.41
C ALA A 508 -0.12 27.62 -3.25
N ALA A 509 0.91 28.41 -3.56
CA ALA A 509 2.31 28.00 -3.36
C ALA A 509 2.65 27.76 -1.88
N VAL A 510 2.07 28.53 -0.95
CA VAL A 510 2.39 28.42 0.48
C VAL A 510 1.46 27.51 1.28
N VAL A 511 0.23 27.25 0.80
CA VAL A 511 -0.78 26.50 1.57
C VAL A 511 -0.36 25.04 1.82
N ASN A 512 0.52 24.50 0.97
CA ASN A 512 1.02 23.13 1.07
C ASN A 512 2.40 23.04 1.74
N GLN A 513 3.02 24.18 2.09
CA GLN A 513 4.29 24.23 2.81
C GLN A 513 4.03 24.12 4.31
N ASN A 514 3.84 22.91 4.80
CA ASN A 514 3.77 22.62 6.24
C ASN A 514 5.07 21.96 6.72
N LYS A 515 5.33 22.04 8.03
CA LYS A 515 6.50 21.47 8.70
C LYS A 515 6.11 20.40 9.72
N VAL A 516 4.94 19.77 9.57
CA VAL A 516 4.40 18.78 10.52
C VAL A 516 5.41 17.65 10.74
N GLY A 517 5.86 16.98 9.67
CA GLY A 517 6.86 15.91 9.77
C GLY A 517 8.19 16.33 10.39
N LEU A 518 8.66 17.56 10.11
CA LEU A 518 9.89 18.12 10.68
C LEU A 518 9.75 18.39 12.18
N VAL A 519 8.67 19.07 12.59
CA VAL A 519 8.40 19.38 13.99
C VAL A 519 8.16 18.11 14.80
N ALA A 520 7.38 17.15 14.28
CA ALA A 520 7.18 15.85 14.91
C ALA A 520 8.51 15.10 15.09
N THR A 521 9.38 15.10 14.07
CA THR A 521 10.72 14.49 14.18
C THR A 521 11.59 15.19 15.23
N ASN A 522 11.51 16.52 15.33
CA ASN A 522 12.21 17.27 16.38
C ASN A 522 11.68 16.96 17.79
N ILE A 523 10.35 16.80 17.95
CA ILE A 523 9.76 16.32 19.20
C ILE A 523 10.36 14.96 19.56
N GLY A 524 10.40 14.02 18.59
CA GLY A 524 11.00 12.71 18.77
C GLY A 524 12.48 12.77 19.19
N ARG A 525 13.29 13.57 18.50
CA ARG A 525 14.71 13.76 18.82
C ARG A 525 14.90 14.32 20.23
N VAL A 526 14.18 15.38 20.57
CA VAL A 526 14.28 16.03 21.89
C VAL A 526 13.80 15.10 23.00
N GLN A 527 12.66 14.43 22.81
CA GLN A 527 12.10 13.50 23.82
C GLN A 527 13.01 12.29 24.06
N SER A 528 13.61 11.73 23.00
CA SER A 528 14.52 10.58 23.10
C SER A 528 15.94 10.95 23.58
N SER A 529 16.23 12.23 23.78
CA SER A 529 17.56 12.68 24.19
C SER A 529 17.88 12.27 25.63
N MET A 530 19.14 11.91 25.86
CA MET A 530 19.68 11.60 27.19
C MET A 530 20.75 12.63 27.58
N PRO A 531 20.93 12.92 28.88
CA PRO A 531 22.00 13.80 29.34
C PRO A 531 23.37 13.16 29.08
N HIS A 532 24.35 14.00 28.74
CA HIS A 532 25.74 13.54 28.62
C HIS A 532 26.33 13.09 29.95
N GLU A 533 27.42 12.33 29.87
CA GLU A 533 28.24 12.03 31.04
C GLU A 533 28.73 13.33 31.70
N GLY A 534 28.37 13.53 32.97
CA GLY A 534 28.68 14.75 33.73
C GLY A 534 27.68 15.91 33.59
N GLU A 535 26.67 15.83 32.71
CA GLU A 535 25.60 16.82 32.68
C GLU A 535 24.63 16.64 33.86
N ASN A 536 24.17 17.74 34.46
CA ASN A 536 23.21 17.69 35.56
C ASN A 536 21.83 17.22 35.05
N PRO A 537 21.30 16.07 35.52
CA PRO A 537 20.05 15.50 34.98
C PRO A 537 18.81 16.38 35.19
N GLN A 538 18.73 17.10 36.31
CA GLN A 538 17.59 17.99 36.60
C GLN A 538 17.60 19.21 35.68
N ARG A 539 18.79 19.79 35.43
CA ARG A 539 18.95 20.92 34.50
C ARG A 539 18.65 20.48 33.07
N PHE A 540 19.11 19.30 32.67
CA PHE A 540 18.79 18.70 31.38
C PHE A 540 17.28 18.56 31.20
N ALA A 541 16.59 17.87 32.11
CA ALA A 541 15.15 17.63 32.05
C ALA A 541 14.35 18.94 31.96
N ARG A 542 14.75 19.99 32.72
CA ARG A 542 14.11 21.30 32.64
C ARG A 542 14.27 21.97 31.28
N ARG A 543 15.47 21.88 30.66
CA ARG A 543 15.73 22.45 29.32
C ARG A 543 14.98 21.68 28.24
N GLN A 544 14.99 20.35 28.34
CA GLN A 544 14.26 19.45 27.46
C GLN A 544 12.76 19.75 27.49
N GLY A 545 12.15 19.79 28.68
CA GLY A 545 10.72 20.10 28.84
C GLY A 545 10.34 21.47 28.28
N LYS A 546 11.17 22.51 28.50
CA LYS A 546 10.92 23.84 27.92
C LYS A 546 10.95 23.82 26.39
N LEU A 547 11.87 23.08 25.79
CA LEU A 547 11.96 22.95 24.33
C LEU A 547 10.79 22.14 23.77
N LEU A 548 10.41 21.05 24.43
CA LEU A 548 9.25 20.23 24.07
C LEU A 548 7.94 21.03 24.10
N ASN A 549 7.67 21.79 25.17
CA ASN A 549 6.46 22.62 25.25
C ASN A 549 6.35 23.60 24.06
N ARG A 550 7.46 24.22 23.65
CA ARG A 550 7.48 25.09 22.45
C ARG A 550 7.19 24.29 21.17
N LEU A 551 7.78 23.11 21.02
CA LEU A 551 7.57 22.23 19.86
C LEU A 551 6.13 21.68 19.80
N PHE A 552 5.48 21.42 20.94
CA PHE A 552 4.09 20.97 20.97
C PHE A 552 3.12 22.02 20.41
N GLN A 553 3.31 23.29 20.80
CA GLN A 553 2.54 24.39 20.23
C GLN A 553 2.85 24.59 18.74
N ALA A 554 4.11 24.42 18.35
CA ALA A 554 4.53 24.48 16.95
C ALA A 554 3.84 23.42 16.09
N LEU A 555 3.69 22.19 16.60
CA LEU A 555 3.04 21.11 15.86
C LEU A 555 1.56 21.44 15.60
N GLN A 556 0.85 22.00 16.57
CA GLN A 556 -0.53 22.46 16.37
C GLN A 556 -0.63 23.51 15.24
N VAL A 557 0.28 24.49 15.24
CA VAL A 557 0.30 25.54 14.20
C VAL A 557 0.51 24.93 12.81
N GLU A 558 1.44 24.00 12.69
CA GLU A 558 1.78 23.37 11.42
C GLU A 558 0.68 22.45 10.89
N VAL A 559 -0.02 21.71 11.75
CA VAL A 559 -1.18 20.88 11.38
C VAL A 559 -2.33 21.72 10.79
N ASP A 560 -2.51 22.95 11.30
CA ASP A 560 -3.52 23.88 10.80
C ASP A 560 -3.02 24.80 9.67
N SER A 561 -1.73 24.77 9.32
CA SER A 561 -1.13 25.65 8.29
C SER A 561 -1.76 25.55 6.89
N PRO A 562 -2.35 24.41 6.45
CA PRO A 562 -3.12 24.38 5.20
C PRO A 562 -4.46 25.14 5.29
N LYS A 563 -4.96 25.38 6.50
CA LYS A 563 -6.27 26.01 6.75
C LYS A 563 -6.13 27.45 7.28
N SER A 564 -4.92 27.84 7.69
CA SER A 564 -4.59 29.13 8.31
C SER A 564 -3.40 29.80 7.63
N ALA A 565 -3.36 31.12 7.60
CA ALA A 565 -2.25 31.90 7.05
C ALA A 565 -1.07 32.09 8.01
N GLU A 566 -1.29 31.88 9.31
CA GLU A 566 -0.24 31.91 10.33
C GLU A 566 0.77 30.77 10.09
N ARG A 567 2.06 31.03 10.33
CA ARG A 567 3.14 30.05 10.25
C ARG A 567 3.88 29.96 11.58
N LEU A 568 4.62 28.88 11.79
CA LEU A 568 5.46 28.71 12.98
C LEU A 568 6.33 29.94 13.26
N GLU A 569 6.97 30.51 12.24
CA GLU A 569 7.87 31.65 12.39
C GLU A 569 7.18 32.91 12.88
N ASP A 570 5.87 33.03 12.63
CA ASP A 570 5.05 34.18 13.02
C ASP A 570 4.71 34.16 14.53
N ILE A 571 4.94 33.03 15.23
CA ILE A 571 4.52 32.83 16.64
C ILE A 571 5.59 33.31 17.62
N THR A 572 5.41 34.52 18.14
CA THR A 572 6.34 35.13 19.10
C THR A 572 6.37 34.45 20.47
N GLU A 573 5.25 33.89 20.93
CA GLU A 573 5.09 33.30 22.27
C GLU A 573 5.99 32.07 22.49
N ILE A 574 6.33 31.38 21.40
CA ILE A 574 7.20 30.20 21.41
C ILE A 574 8.57 30.48 20.78
N ASP A 575 8.87 31.74 20.47
CA ASP A 575 10.08 32.15 19.73
C ASP A 575 10.25 31.29 18.46
N GLY A 576 9.17 31.25 17.65
CA GLY A 576 9.03 30.35 16.52
C GLY A 576 10.09 30.56 15.44
N ALA A 577 10.51 31.81 15.23
CA ALA A 577 11.60 32.15 14.30
C ALA A 577 12.93 31.42 14.60
N ASN A 578 13.22 31.14 15.87
CA ASN A 578 14.45 30.46 16.29
C ASN A 578 14.23 28.99 16.69
N LEU A 579 12.98 28.54 16.82
CA LEU A 579 12.65 27.23 17.42
C LEU A 579 13.30 26.04 16.68
N LEU A 580 13.28 26.04 15.35
CA LEU A 580 13.87 24.95 14.57
C LEU A 580 15.41 24.97 14.66
N ALA A 581 16.02 26.15 14.76
CA ALA A 581 17.46 26.28 14.98
C ALA A 581 17.87 25.81 16.38
N ASP A 582 17.07 26.13 17.41
CA ASP A 582 17.24 25.61 18.76
C ASP A 582 17.15 24.08 18.81
N ALA A 583 16.16 23.49 18.14
CA ALA A 583 16.00 22.04 18.04
C ALA A 583 17.15 21.37 17.29
N LYS A 584 17.66 21.99 16.22
CA LYS A 584 18.85 21.53 15.50
C LYS A 584 20.08 21.51 16.41
N LYS A 585 20.37 22.63 17.09
CA LYS A 585 21.49 22.74 18.04
C LYS A 585 21.37 21.74 19.19
N TRP A 586 20.15 21.50 19.66
CA TRP A 586 19.87 20.46 20.65
C TRP A 586 20.24 19.07 20.12
N SER A 587 19.82 18.74 18.89
CA SER A 587 20.07 17.44 18.25
C SER A 587 21.55 17.21 17.94
N GLU A 588 22.28 18.26 17.56
CA GLU A 588 23.75 18.20 17.40
C GLU A 588 24.44 17.95 18.75
N SER A 589 23.89 18.51 19.83
CA SER A 589 24.40 18.26 21.17
C SER A 589 24.02 16.88 21.67
N HIS A 590 22.82 16.37 21.40
CA HIS A 590 22.31 15.09 21.88
C HIS A 590 21.84 14.24 20.68
N PRO A 591 22.77 13.57 19.99
CA PRO A 591 22.44 12.80 18.79
C PRO A 591 21.49 11.64 19.11
N SER A 592 20.68 11.25 18.13
CA SER A 592 19.74 10.16 18.25
C SER A 592 19.84 9.28 17.01
N TYR A 593 20.63 8.21 17.11
CA TYR A 593 20.92 7.34 15.98
C TYR A 593 19.67 6.74 15.35
N PHE A 594 18.62 6.48 16.13
CA PHE A 594 17.33 6.09 15.57
C PHE A 594 16.84 7.09 14.52
N PHE A 595 16.81 8.39 14.83
CA PHE A 595 16.34 9.41 13.88
C PHE A 595 17.36 9.73 12.79
N ASP A 596 18.65 9.46 13.02
CA ASP A 596 19.72 9.65 12.04
C ASP A 596 19.69 8.55 10.96
N PHE A 597 19.37 7.31 11.35
CA PHE A 597 19.43 6.15 10.46
C PHE A 597 18.06 5.60 10.02
N LYS A 598 16.93 5.97 10.63
CA LYS A 598 15.60 5.46 10.25
C LYS A 598 15.18 5.74 8.80
N LYS A 599 15.91 6.59 8.08
CA LYS A 599 15.72 6.88 6.65
C LYS A 599 16.94 6.49 5.80
N ASP A 600 17.99 5.94 6.40
CA ASP A 600 19.16 5.45 5.67
C ASP A 600 18.78 4.20 4.87
N GLU A 601 19.10 4.18 3.59
CA GLU A 601 18.71 3.10 2.68
C GLU A 601 19.61 1.87 2.76
N ARG A 602 20.76 2.01 3.41
CA ARG A 602 21.63 0.89 3.78
C ARG A 602 21.07 0.15 5.00
N LEU A 603 20.20 0.78 5.78
CA LEU A 603 19.58 0.18 6.94
C LEU A 603 18.73 -1.04 6.56
N TYR A 604 19.02 -2.17 7.20
CA TYR A 604 18.55 -3.53 6.96
C TYR A 604 18.77 -4.06 5.54
N ARG A 605 19.61 -3.37 4.77
CA ARG A 605 20.19 -3.87 3.53
C ARG A 605 21.61 -4.38 3.75
N SER A 606 22.43 -3.60 4.45
CA SER A 606 23.82 -3.93 4.73
C SER A 606 24.16 -3.90 6.22
N PHE A 607 23.44 -3.11 7.03
CA PHE A 607 23.62 -3.07 8.50
C PHE A 607 22.28 -2.99 9.25
N ALA A 608 22.29 -3.35 10.54
CA ALA A 608 21.12 -3.27 11.41
C ALA A 608 21.02 -1.91 12.14
N MET A 609 19.84 -1.53 12.63
CA MET A 609 19.62 -0.22 13.27
C MET A 609 20.58 -0.01 14.45
N PRO A 610 21.35 1.09 14.52
CA PRO A 610 22.16 1.40 15.69
C PRO A 610 21.24 1.74 16.87
N ALA A 611 21.04 0.78 17.77
CA ALA A 611 20.02 0.82 18.81
C ALA A 611 20.58 0.55 20.21
N ASP A 612 21.90 0.66 20.40
CA ASP A 612 22.57 0.37 21.68
C ASP A 612 22.23 1.39 22.77
N ALA A 613 21.92 2.63 22.38
CA ALA A 613 21.55 3.68 23.31
C ALA A 613 20.25 3.34 24.06
N PRO A 614 20.14 3.69 25.36
CA PRO A 614 18.88 3.56 26.08
C PRO A 614 17.81 4.49 25.47
N GLY A 615 16.56 4.06 25.53
CA GLY A 615 15.38 4.74 24.99
C GLY A 615 14.35 3.75 24.46
N SER A 616 13.07 4.00 24.71
CA SER A 616 11.96 3.16 24.29
C SER A 616 11.90 2.93 22.78
N ILE A 617 12.28 3.93 21.98
CA ILE A 617 12.36 3.83 20.51
C ILE A 617 13.42 2.84 20.01
N ASN A 618 14.43 2.52 20.82
CA ASN A 618 15.50 1.61 20.45
C ASN A 618 15.21 0.15 20.82
N VAL A 619 14.28 -0.09 21.75
CA VAL A 619 14.02 -1.43 22.34
C VAL A 619 13.67 -2.47 21.27
N ILE A 620 12.74 -2.14 20.37
CA ILE A 620 12.28 -3.08 19.35
C ILE A 620 13.41 -3.45 18.38
N ALA A 621 14.17 -2.46 17.93
CA ALA A 621 15.34 -2.68 17.11
C ALA A 621 16.39 -3.53 17.85
N ARG A 622 16.80 -3.13 19.05
CA ARG A 622 17.87 -3.75 19.84
C ARG A 622 17.56 -5.19 20.25
N GLU A 623 16.36 -5.44 20.77
CA GLU A 623 16.03 -6.67 21.47
C GLU A 623 15.34 -7.71 20.58
N VAL A 624 14.72 -7.30 19.47
CA VAL A 624 13.86 -8.18 18.65
C VAL A 624 14.31 -8.23 17.20
N VAL A 625 14.42 -7.07 16.54
CA VAL A 625 14.66 -7.02 15.09
C VAL A 625 16.12 -7.29 14.75
N ASN A 626 17.06 -6.54 15.32
CA ASN A 626 18.49 -6.70 15.05
C ASN A 626 18.99 -8.14 15.29
N PRO A 627 18.59 -8.86 16.36
CA PRO A 627 19.05 -10.23 16.59
C PRO A 627 18.54 -11.26 15.58
N LEU A 628 17.41 -10.99 14.90
CA LEU A 628 16.79 -11.89 13.93
C LEU A 628 17.10 -11.51 12.47
N TRP A 629 17.54 -10.28 12.24
CA TRP A 629 17.90 -9.80 10.92
C TRP A 629 19.23 -10.40 10.46
N GLU A 630 19.29 -10.74 9.18
CA GLU A 630 20.52 -11.01 8.45
C GLU A 630 20.43 -10.40 7.05
N PRO A 631 21.57 -10.08 6.40
CA PRO A 631 21.56 -9.59 5.03
C PRO A 631 20.85 -10.55 4.06
N THR A 632 20.00 -9.99 3.19
CA THR A 632 19.24 -10.74 2.18
C THR A 632 20.14 -11.59 1.29
N ARG A 633 19.82 -12.88 1.16
CA ARG A 633 20.63 -13.88 0.41
C ARG A 633 20.06 -14.22 -0.96
N ILE A 634 19.36 -13.28 -1.60
CA ILE A 634 18.80 -13.47 -2.95
C ILE A 634 19.96 -13.50 -3.95
N ARG A 635 20.16 -14.65 -4.60
CA ARG A 635 21.11 -14.79 -5.71
C ARG A 635 20.50 -14.23 -6.98
N SER A 636 21.35 -13.66 -7.84
CA SER A 636 20.97 -13.24 -9.19
C SER A 636 21.91 -13.88 -10.21
N ARG A 637 21.36 -14.28 -11.36
CA ARG A 637 22.14 -14.62 -12.55
C ARG A 637 22.65 -13.37 -13.26
N ASP A 638 23.62 -13.52 -14.14
CA ASP A 638 24.07 -12.40 -14.95
C ASP A 638 22.97 -11.96 -15.92
N ARG A 639 22.85 -10.64 -16.14
CA ARG A 639 21.79 -10.09 -17.01
C ARG A 639 21.80 -10.67 -18.44
N HIS A 640 22.96 -11.04 -18.97
CA HIS A 640 23.08 -11.58 -20.33
C HIS A 640 22.44 -12.96 -20.50
N GLU A 641 22.24 -13.67 -19.39
CA GLU A 641 21.55 -14.95 -19.35
C GLU A 641 20.03 -14.80 -19.52
N PHE A 642 19.48 -13.58 -19.52
CA PHE A 642 18.05 -13.31 -19.72
C PHE A 642 17.73 -12.80 -21.12
N ARG A 643 18.72 -12.76 -22.02
CA ARG A 643 18.50 -12.37 -23.43
C ARG A 643 17.49 -13.27 -24.13
N TYR A 644 17.36 -14.53 -23.70
CA TYR A 644 16.40 -15.47 -24.27
C TYR A 644 14.96 -14.97 -24.22
N LEU A 645 14.61 -14.09 -23.26
CA LEU A 645 13.23 -13.63 -23.10
C LEU A 645 12.69 -12.99 -24.40
N PHE A 646 13.55 -12.32 -25.17
CA PHE A 646 13.24 -11.79 -26.50
C PHE A 646 14.24 -12.36 -27.52
N PRO A 647 13.82 -13.34 -28.35
CA PRO A 647 14.69 -13.98 -29.33
C PRO A 647 15.32 -12.98 -30.31
N LYS A 648 16.60 -13.17 -30.63
CA LYS A 648 17.33 -12.27 -31.54
C LYS A 648 16.83 -12.33 -32.99
N GLU A 649 16.26 -13.45 -33.39
CA GLU A 649 15.87 -13.77 -34.77
C GLU A 649 14.73 -12.88 -35.31
N THR A 650 14.05 -12.15 -34.42
CA THR A 650 12.93 -11.27 -34.74
C THR A 650 13.29 -9.78 -34.77
N LEU A 651 14.57 -9.42 -34.58
CA LEU A 651 14.99 -8.02 -34.40
C LEU A 651 15.37 -7.33 -35.72
N SER A 652 14.79 -6.16 -35.98
CA SER A 652 15.20 -5.29 -37.09
C SER A 652 16.49 -4.52 -36.75
N VAL A 653 17.27 -4.18 -37.78
CA VAL A 653 18.50 -3.37 -37.62
C VAL A 653 18.15 -1.99 -37.08
N ASP A 654 17.14 -1.34 -37.65
CA ASP A 654 16.70 0.00 -37.27
C ASP A 654 16.27 0.06 -35.79
N ALA A 655 15.56 -0.96 -35.28
CA ALA A 655 15.15 -1.00 -33.87
C ALA A 655 16.36 -1.19 -32.93
N LEU A 656 17.37 -1.97 -33.35
CA LEU A 656 18.61 -2.14 -32.58
C LEU A 656 19.45 -0.86 -32.53
N GLU A 657 19.56 -0.14 -33.66
CA GLU A 657 20.24 1.15 -33.74
C GLU A 657 19.55 2.18 -32.83
N TRP A 658 18.22 2.29 -32.92
CA TRP A 658 17.42 3.13 -32.03
C TRP A 658 17.64 2.78 -30.55
N ALA A 659 17.65 1.50 -30.19
CA ALA A 659 17.83 1.07 -28.82
C ALA A 659 19.22 1.42 -28.25
N GLU A 660 20.28 1.32 -29.04
CA GLU A 660 21.63 1.77 -28.63
C GLU A 660 21.71 3.29 -28.51
N GLU A 661 21.12 4.04 -29.44
CA GLU A 661 21.06 5.50 -29.36
C GLU A 661 20.31 5.96 -28.10
N LEU A 662 19.14 5.38 -27.82
CA LEU A 662 18.36 5.68 -26.62
C LEU A 662 19.16 5.42 -25.34
N LYS A 663 19.89 4.30 -25.30
CA LYS A 663 20.73 3.93 -24.14
C LYS A 663 21.85 4.93 -23.90
N ILE A 664 22.48 5.46 -24.96
CA ILE A 664 23.51 6.50 -24.87
C ILE A 664 22.89 7.81 -24.38
N ARG A 665 21.82 8.28 -25.04
CA ARG A 665 21.12 9.52 -24.66
C ARG A 665 20.63 9.49 -23.21
N PHE A 666 20.06 8.35 -22.78
CA PHE A 666 19.60 8.20 -21.41
C PHE A 666 20.74 8.29 -20.39
N GLN A 667 21.89 7.70 -20.71
CA GLN A 667 23.06 7.73 -19.83
C GLN A 667 23.61 9.16 -19.68
N GLU A 668 23.70 9.91 -20.78
CA GLU A 668 24.09 11.33 -20.79
C GLU A 668 23.12 12.17 -19.97
N ALA A 669 21.82 12.08 -20.24
CA ALA A 669 20.80 12.83 -19.51
C ALA A 669 20.77 12.49 -18.01
N ARG A 670 20.97 11.22 -17.64
CA ARG A 670 21.05 10.80 -16.24
C ARG A 670 22.25 11.42 -15.54
N ASP A 671 23.39 11.45 -16.20
CA ASP A 671 24.63 12.00 -15.63
C ASP A 671 24.52 13.53 -15.49
N GLU A 672 23.88 14.22 -16.44
CA GLU A 672 23.51 15.65 -16.33
C GLU A 672 22.56 15.93 -15.14
N ILE A 673 21.55 15.08 -14.94
CA ILE A 673 20.65 15.18 -13.78
C ILE A 673 21.46 15.03 -12.49
N LYS A 674 22.37 14.04 -12.43
CA LYS A 674 23.21 13.81 -11.25
C LYS A 674 24.11 14.99 -10.96
N GLU A 675 24.72 15.59 -11.99
CA GLU A 675 25.57 16.78 -11.86
C GLU A 675 24.77 17.99 -11.34
N ARG A 676 23.53 18.17 -11.84
CA ARG A 676 22.66 19.28 -11.45
C ARG A 676 22.10 19.16 -10.03
N VAL A 677 21.67 17.96 -9.64
CA VAL A 677 20.97 17.72 -8.36
C VAL A 677 21.95 17.43 -7.21
N GLY A 678 23.14 16.93 -7.53
CA GLY A 678 24.13 16.52 -6.53
C GLY A 678 23.65 15.30 -5.72
N ASP A 679 23.84 15.36 -4.40
CA ASP A 679 23.55 14.25 -3.49
C ASP A 679 22.09 14.20 -2.99
N ASP A 680 21.21 15.12 -3.43
CA ASP A 680 19.76 15.05 -3.11
C ASP A 680 19.12 13.89 -3.88
N ARG A 681 19.10 12.72 -3.25
CA ARG A 681 18.59 11.49 -3.85
C ARG A 681 17.10 11.55 -4.20
N ASP A 682 16.27 12.22 -3.39
CA ASP A 682 14.84 12.32 -3.68
C ASP A 682 14.61 13.17 -4.93
N ALA A 683 15.31 14.30 -5.05
CA ALA A 683 15.28 15.11 -6.25
C ALA A 683 15.86 14.35 -7.47
N PHE A 684 16.92 13.55 -7.28
CA PHE A 684 17.48 12.72 -8.34
C PHE A 684 16.46 11.69 -8.84
N ASN A 685 15.79 10.98 -7.93
CA ASN A 685 14.76 10.01 -8.26
C ASN A 685 13.57 10.68 -8.96
N GLU A 686 13.13 11.85 -8.49
CA GLU A 686 12.05 12.63 -9.11
C GLU A 686 12.37 12.98 -10.57
N GLU A 687 13.53 13.60 -10.81
CA GLU A 687 13.98 13.97 -12.16
C GLU A 687 14.22 12.75 -13.04
N LEU A 688 14.72 11.65 -12.47
CA LEU A 688 14.88 10.38 -13.19
C LEU A 688 13.52 9.79 -13.60
N GLY A 689 12.52 9.86 -12.71
CA GLY A 689 11.15 9.47 -13.03
C GLY A 689 10.60 10.29 -14.20
N LYS A 690 10.74 11.61 -14.14
CA LYS A 690 10.33 12.51 -15.22
C LYS A 690 11.08 12.30 -16.54
N LEU A 691 12.32 11.80 -16.48
CA LEU A 691 13.11 11.40 -17.66
C LEU A 691 12.54 10.13 -18.31
N TYR A 692 12.17 9.12 -17.50
CA TYR A 692 11.48 7.93 -18.01
C TYR A 692 10.16 8.31 -18.71
N GLU A 693 9.36 9.21 -18.12
CA GLU A 693 8.12 9.65 -18.74
C GLU A 693 8.33 10.36 -20.08
N SER A 694 9.39 11.17 -20.23
CA SER A 694 9.68 11.78 -21.53
C SER A 694 10.05 10.76 -22.60
N TYR A 695 10.77 9.70 -22.24
CA TYR A 695 11.12 8.65 -23.20
C TYR A 695 9.93 7.76 -23.54
N ARG A 696 8.99 7.53 -22.61
CA ARG A 696 7.73 6.85 -22.97
C ARG A 696 6.92 7.67 -23.97
N ALA A 697 6.80 8.98 -23.75
CA ALA A 697 6.13 9.85 -24.71
C ALA A 697 6.77 9.79 -26.10
N GLU A 698 8.11 9.80 -26.17
CA GLU A 698 8.86 9.63 -27.44
C GLU A 698 8.57 8.27 -28.08
N ILE A 699 8.57 7.19 -27.28
CA ILE A 699 8.28 5.82 -27.74
C ILE A 699 6.86 5.71 -28.30
N ASP A 700 5.87 6.31 -27.62
CA ASP A 700 4.47 6.30 -28.05
C ASP A 700 4.27 7.03 -29.40
N GLU A 701 5.11 8.04 -29.70
CA GLU A 701 5.11 8.74 -30.98
C GLU A 701 5.83 7.96 -32.09
N LEU A 702 6.90 7.24 -31.74
CA LEU A 702 7.73 6.50 -32.70
C LEU A 702 7.15 5.12 -33.06
N PHE A 703 6.57 4.41 -32.09
CA PHE A 703 6.05 3.06 -32.25
C PHE A 703 4.53 3.08 -32.05
N ILE A 704 3.81 3.24 -33.16
CA ILE A 704 2.38 3.54 -33.15
C ILE A 704 1.57 2.24 -33.05
N THR A 705 2.08 1.15 -33.62
CA THR A 705 1.40 -0.16 -33.59
C THR A 705 1.92 -1.05 -32.46
N PRO A 706 1.10 -1.97 -31.93
CA PRO A 706 1.55 -2.96 -30.94
C PRO A 706 2.75 -3.78 -31.43
N GLU A 707 2.78 -4.15 -32.71
CA GLU A 707 3.89 -4.94 -33.28
C GLU A 707 5.19 -4.14 -33.32
N GLU A 708 5.13 -2.85 -33.66
CA GLU A 708 6.26 -1.92 -33.64
C GLU A 708 6.79 -1.74 -32.22
N ARG A 709 5.89 -1.56 -31.24
CA ARG A 709 6.26 -1.44 -29.83
C ARG A 709 6.94 -2.71 -29.31
N PHE A 710 6.40 -3.88 -29.65
CA PHE A 710 6.99 -5.15 -29.28
C PHE A 710 8.38 -5.34 -29.90
N ALA A 711 8.58 -4.92 -31.15
CA ALA A 711 9.90 -4.91 -31.79
C ALA A 711 10.89 -3.96 -31.08
N GLY A 712 10.43 -2.76 -30.69
CA GLY A 712 11.20 -1.81 -29.89
C GLY A 712 11.58 -2.37 -28.51
N ALA A 713 10.63 -3.02 -27.83
CA ALA A 713 10.84 -3.69 -26.55
C ALA A 713 11.89 -4.80 -26.67
N ALA A 714 11.77 -5.65 -27.69
CA ALA A 714 12.70 -6.75 -27.96
C ALA A 714 14.12 -6.22 -28.24
N ALA A 715 14.24 -5.17 -29.06
CA ALA A 715 15.53 -4.55 -29.37
C ALA A 715 16.18 -3.93 -28.12
N LEU A 716 15.42 -3.15 -27.34
CA LEU A 716 15.93 -2.53 -26.12
C LEU A 716 16.28 -3.58 -25.06
N TRP A 717 15.48 -4.64 -24.92
CA TRP A 717 15.79 -5.77 -24.04
C TRP A 717 17.12 -6.41 -24.43
N HIS A 718 17.29 -6.76 -25.71
CA HIS A 718 18.51 -7.39 -26.19
C HIS A 718 19.73 -6.49 -25.97
N THR A 719 19.63 -5.20 -26.29
CA THR A 719 20.67 -4.18 -26.09
C THR A 719 21.03 -3.96 -24.61
N GLN A 720 20.03 -3.92 -23.72
CA GLN A 720 20.23 -3.77 -22.27
C GLN A 720 20.85 -5.01 -21.63
N HIS A 721 20.58 -6.21 -22.17
CA HIS A 721 21.07 -7.47 -21.62
C HIS A 721 22.32 -7.99 -22.34
N THR A 722 22.76 -7.37 -23.44
CA THR A 722 24.01 -7.71 -24.14
C THR A 722 25.21 -6.97 -23.52
N ARG A 723 26.30 -7.70 -23.25
CA ARG A 723 27.59 -7.16 -22.75
C ARG A 723 28.81 -7.97 -23.24
N PRO A 724 29.13 -7.92 -24.53
CA PRO A 724 30.31 -8.62 -25.07
C PRO A 724 31.63 -8.12 -24.44
N GLU A 725 31.65 -6.89 -23.92
CA GLU A 725 32.83 -6.26 -23.34
C GLU A 725 33.22 -6.79 -21.94
N ILE A 726 32.34 -7.50 -21.23
CA ILE A 726 32.63 -7.99 -19.87
C ILE A 726 33.83 -8.93 -19.86
N ASP A 727 33.90 -9.86 -20.82
CA ASP A 727 34.98 -10.84 -20.84
C ASP A 727 36.33 -10.20 -21.14
N ARG A 728 36.34 -9.14 -21.97
CA ARG A 728 37.51 -8.29 -22.19
C ARG A 728 37.95 -7.65 -20.85
N HIS A 729 37.06 -6.92 -20.19
CA HIS A 729 37.40 -6.24 -18.93
C HIS A 729 37.82 -7.20 -17.82
N ARG A 730 37.19 -8.37 -17.69
CA ARG A 730 37.57 -9.40 -16.72
C ARG A 730 38.99 -9.93 -17.01
N LYS A 731 39.33 -10.15 -18.28
CA LYS A 731 40.67 -10.58 -18.68
C LYS A 731 41.71 -9.50 -18.41
N ASP A 732 41.41 -8.25 -18.74
CA ASP A 732 42.30 -7.10 -18.52
C ASP A 732 42.52 -6.87 -17.01
N CYS A 733 41.47 -7.00 -16.19
CA CYS A 733 41.59 -6.94 -14.72
C CYS A 733 42.50 -8.03 -14.16
N LEU A 734 42.38 -9.28 -14.66
CA LEU A 734 43.24 -10.39 -14.23
C LEU A 734 44.70 -10.18 -14.66
N GLN A 735 44.92 -9.59 -15.84
CA GLN A 735 46.26 -9.28 -16.31
C GLN A 735 46.89 -8.17 -15.45
N LEU A 736 46.15 -7.09 -15.19
CA LEU A 736 46.61 -6.02 -14.31
C LEU A 736 46.85 -6.51 -12.88
N ALA A 737 45.96 -7.34 -12.32
CA ALA A 737 46.12 -7.93 -10.99
C ALA A 737 47.36 -8.81 -10.84
N ALA A 738 47.87 -9.40 -11.92
CA ALA A 738 49.07 -10.23 -11.89
C ALA A 738 50.35 -9.43 -11.59
N ASP A 739 50.33 -8.13 -11.89
CA ASP A 739 51.45 -7.21 -11.69
C ASP A 739 51.35 -6.42 -10.37
N MET A 740 50.29 -6.67 -9.57
CA MET A 740 50.03 -5.96 -8.32
C MET A 740 50.53 -6.72 -7.09
N GLU A 741 50.85 -5.97 -6.03
CA GLU A 741 51.24 -6.51 -4.73
C GLU A 741 50.08 -6.52 -3.72
N ILE A 742 50.17 -7.40 -2.71
CA ILE A 742 49.27 -7.36 -1.55
C ILE A 742 49.70 -6.21 -0.65
N THR A 743 48.78 -5.34 -0.26
CA THR A 743 49.06 -4.21 0.65
C THR A 743 48.28 -4.36 1.97
N PHE A 744 48.81 -3.77 3.04
CA PHE A 744 48.15 -3.75 4.34
C PHE A 744 48.31 -2.39 5.03
N ALA A 745 47.20 -1.68 5.23
CA ALA A 745 47.19 -0.33 5.78
C ALA A 745 46.18 -0.17 6.92
N PHE A 746 46.40 0.85 7.74
CA PHE A 746 45.43 1.32 8.73
C PHE A 746 44.70 2.52 8.15
N GLU A 747 43.41 2.37 7.91
CA GLU A 747 42.54 3.39 7.32
C GLU A 747 41.70 4.04 8.42
N GLN A 748 41.76 5.36 8.51
CA GLN A 748 40.94 6.15 9.42
C GLN A 748 39.57 6.43 8.80
N ASP A 749 38.52 6.42 9.61
CA ASP A 749 37.14 6.68 9.16
C ASP A 749 36.72 5.80 7.96
N TYR A 750 37.16 4.54 7.92
CA TYR A 750 36.86 3.64 6.80
C TYR A 750 35.35 3.31 6.78
N GLN A 751 34.73 3.52 5.63
CA GLN A 751 33.32 3.21 5.41
C GLN A 751 33.14 1.71 5.13
N LEU A 752 32.86 0.96 6.19
CA LEU A 752 32.46 -0.44 6.09
C LEU A 752 31.03 -0.54 5.54
N PRO A 753 30.76 -1.35 4.49
CA PRO A 753 29.40 -1.56 4.00
C PRO A 753 28.47 -2.11 5.08
N SER A 754 28.98 -2.97 5.97
CA SER A 754 28.19 -3.62 7.02
C SER A 754 28.09 -2.83 8.34
N ALA A 755 28.64 -1.61 8.39
CA ALA A 755 28.56 -0.74 9.57
C ALA A 755 27.78 0.54 9.26
N ALA A 756 27.03 1.00 10.26
CA ALA A 756 26.28 2.26 10.16
C ALA A 756 27.21 3.48 10.18
N LEU A 757 28.23 3.42 11.04
CA LEU A 757 29.20 4.49 11.26
C LEU A 757 30.56 4.11 10.68
N PRO A 758 31.32 5.08 10.13
CA PRO A 758 32.74 4.88 9.80
C PRO A 758 33.54 4.41 11.01
N GLN A 759 34.55 3.58 10.78
CA GLN A 759 35.41 3.05 11.84
C GLN A 759 36.85 3.00 11.37
N ASP A 760 37.77 3.28 12.29
CA ASP A 760 39.19 3.03 12.08
C ASP A 760 39.42 1.52 11.90
N THR A 761 40.03 1.13 10.78
CA THR A 761 40.08 -0.27 10.39
C THR A 761 41.37 -0.62 9.66
N TYR A 762 41.84 -1.85 9.88
CA TYR A 762 42.94 -2.39 9.08
C TYR A 762 42.40 -3.02 7.81
N VAL A 763 42.96 -2.66 6.67
CA VAL A 763 42.54 -3.15 5.35
C VAL A 763 43.69 -3.94 4.71
N LEU A 764 43.41 -5.18 4.30
CA LEU A 764 44.31 -5.99 3.48
C LEU A 764 43.79 -6.04 2.06
N SER A 765 44.51 -5.45 1.11
CA SER A 765 44.13 -5.45 -0.30
C SER A 765 44.85 -6.57 -1.04
N VAL A 766 44.10 -7.49 -1.64
CA VAL A 766 44.63 -8.68 -2.31
C VAL A 766 44.23 -8.67 -3.78
N PRO A 767 45.17 -8.76 -4.74
CA PRO A 767 44.86 -8.82 -6.17
C PRO A 767 43.96 -10.01 -6.55
N PHE A 768 43.14 -9.81 -7.59
CA PHE A 768 42.27 -10.86 -8.14
C PHE A 768 43.04 -12.13 -8.51
N GLY A 769 42.41 -13.28 -8.27
CA GLY A 769 42.92 -14.59 -8.63
C GLY A 769 42.91 -15.58 -7.47
N ALA A 770 43.57 -16.72 -7.66
CA ALA A 770 43.58 -17.81 -6.67
C ALA A 770 44.13 -17.40 -5.29
N GLY A 771 44.93 -16.33 -5.22
CA GLY A 771 45.44 -15.78 -3.97
C GLY A 771 44.33 -15.21 -3.07
N ALA A 772 43.39 -14.45 -3.63
CA ALA A 772 42.28 -13.88 -2.88
C ALA A 772 41.36 -14.94 -2.27
N ILE A 773 41.08 -16.02 -3.02
CA ILE A 773 40.28 -17.16 -2.52
C ILE A 773 40.99 -17.86 -1.36
N LYS A 774 42.30 -18.10 -1.47
CA LYS A 774 43.10 -18.68 -0.38
C LYS A 774 43.12 -17.80 0.86
N TRP A 775 43.17 -16.47 0.68
CA TRP A 775 43.09 -15.53 1.79
C TRP A 775 41.74 -15.57 2.49
N LYS A 776 40.64 -15.48 1.74
CA LYS A 776 39.29 -15.66 2.27
C LYS A 776 39.17 -16.94 3.11
N GLN A 777 39.52 -18.09 2.53
CA GLN A 777 39.47 -19.38 3.21
C GLN A 777 40.32 -19.40 4.50
N SER A 778 41.52 -18.83 4.46
CA SER A 778 42.42 -18.75 5.62
C SER A 778 41.88 -17.84 6.72
N LEU A 779 41.24 -16.72 6.36
CA LEU A 779 40.60 -15.80 7.31
C LEU A 779 39.39 -16.47 7.96
N GLU A 780 38.53 -17.13 7.17
CA GLU A 780 37.35 -17.86 7.64
C GLU A 780 37.74 -19.04 8.55
N GLN A 781 38.74 -19.83 8.18
CA GLN A 781 39.26 -20.95 9.00
C GLN A 781 39.80 -20.47 10.36
N LYS A 782 40.29 -19.24 10.43
CA LYS A 782 40.78 -18.61 11.67
C LYS A 782 39.69 -17.84 12.43
N ALA A 783 38.45 -17.88 11.94
CA ALA A 783 37.32 -17.12 12.47
C ALA A 783 37.59 -15.62 12.59
N ILE A 784 38.40 -15.05 11.68
CA ILE A 784 38.65 -13.61 11.60
C ILE A 784 37.47 -12.97 10.87
N LYS A 785 36.83 -11.97 11.48
CA LYS A 785 35.71 -11.24 10.89
C LYS A 785 36.21 -10.12 9.97
N PHE A 786 35.66 -10.06 8.76
CA PHE A 786 36.02 -9.05 7.76
C PHE A 786 34.81 -8.69 6.89
N ASP A 787 34.86 -7.51 6.28
CA ASP A 787 34.09 -7.19 5.07
C ASP A 787 35.01 -7.33 3.86
N ALA A 788 34.50 -7.94 2.79
CA ALA A 788 35.24 -8.09 1.55
C ALA A 788 34.60 -7.22 0.46
N THR A 789 35.30 -6.20 0.01
CA THR A 789 34.84 -5.29 -1.05
C THR A 789 35.77 -5.28 -2.24
N ILE A 790 35.21 -5.17 -3.43
CA ILE A 790 35.99 -4.94 -4.65
C ILE A 790 36.36 -3.46 -4.71
N HIS A 791 37.66 -3.18 -4.85
CA HIS A 791 38.14 -1.81 -4.95
C HIS A 791 37.56 -1.13 -6.21
N PRO A 792 37.07 0.11 -6.12
CA PRO A 792 36.36 0.75 -7.23
C PRO A 792 37.24 1.08 -8.44
N GLN A 793 38.57 1.07 -8.30
CA GLN A 793 39.50 1.49 -9.34
C GLN A 793 40.64 0.50 -9.62
N LEU A 794 40.76 -0.55 -8.81
CA LEU A 794 41.87 -1.51 -8.89
C LEU A 794 41.32 -2.93 -8.83
N PRO A 795 41.91 -3.91 -9.55
CA PRO A 795 41.48 -5.29 -9.57
C PRO A 795 41.95 -6.06 -8.31
N VAL A 796 41.55 -5.55 -7.15
CA VAL A 796 41.86 -6.10 -5.82
C VAL A 796 40.59 -6.28 -5.00
N ILE A 797 40.62 -7.22 -4.06
CA ILE A 797 39.65 -7.36 -2.99
C ILE A 797 40.25 -6.78 -1.71
N GLU A 798 39.55 -5.82 -1.12
CA GLU A 798 39.85 -5.27 0.19
C GLU A 798 39.18 -6.10 1.27
N PHE A 799 39.97 -6.67 2.17
CA PHE A 799 39.51 -7.30 3.39
C PHE A 799 39.65 -6.31 4.54
N ALA A 800 38.54 -5.64 4.88
CA ALA A 800 38.48 -4.70 6.00
C ALA A 800 38.16 -5.46 7.29
N PHE A 801 39.10 -5.50 8.23
CA PHE A 801 39.02 -6.34 9.43
C PHE A 801 38.20 -5.68 10.55
N LYS A 802 37.18 -6.39 11.04
CA LYS A 802 36.34 -5.91 12.16
C LYS A 802 37.05 -6.02 13.52
N ASP A 803 37.85 -7.07 13.69
CA ASP A 803 38.65 -7.31 14.88
C ASP A 803 39.95 -8.02 14.48
N LEU A 804 41.09 -7.38 14.71
CA LEU A 804 42.41 -7.94 14.38
C LEU A 804 43.35 -7.85 15.59
N SER A 805 43.93 -8.98 16.01
CA SER A 805 44.82 -8.99 17.17
C SER A 805 46.12 -8.20 16.90
N PRO A 806 46.69 -7.49 17.90
CA PRO A 806 47.92 -6.71 17.71
C PRO A 806 49.09 -7.53 17.15
N LYS A 807 49.23 -8.79 17.58
CA LYS A 807 50.27 -9.71 17.06
C LYS A 807 50.12 -10.02 15.57
N LEU A 808 48.88 -10.02 15.07
CA LEU A 808 48.61 -10.27 13.66
C LEU A 808 48.81 -9.00 12.83
N VAL A 809 48.44 -7.84 13.38
CA VAL A 809 48.76 -6.52 12.82
C VAL A 809 50.27 -6.40 12.60
N GLU A 810 51.09 -6.63 13.63
CA GLU A 810 52.56 -6.57 13.52
C GLU A 810 53.10 -7.48 12.40
N LYS A 811 52.56 -8.69 12.28
CA LYS A 811 52.97 -9.66 11.24
C LYS A 811 52.56 -9.22 9.83
N LEU A 812 51.37 -8.67 9.67
CA LEU A 812 50.88 -8.21 8.37
C LEU A 812 51.57 -6.91 7.95
N THR A 813 51.76 -5.97 8.88
CA THR A 813 52.54 -4.74 8.65
C THR A 813 53.97 -5.06 8.24
N ALA A 814 54.66 -5.96 8.96
CA ALA A 814 56.03 -6.33 8.61
C ALA A 814 56.16 -7.06 7.25
N LYS A 815 55.06 -7.62 6.72
CA LYS A 815 55.06 -8.40 5.48
C LYS A 815 54.55 -7.63 4.27
N PHE A 816 53.57 -6.74 4.47
CA PHE A 816 52.81 -6.09 3.40
C PHE A 816 52.63 -4.58 3.62
N GLY A 817 53.10 -4.03 4.74
CA GLY A 817 52.90 -2.62 5.09
C GLY A 817 53.73 -1.64 4.27
N ASP A 818 54.85 -2.09 3.70
CA ASP A 818 55.72 -1.28 2.82
C ASP A 818 55.36 -1.43 1.32
N ASN A 819 54.42 -2.33 0.98
CA ASN A 819 54.01 -2.56 -0.40
C ASN A 819 53.08 -1.44 -0.86
N VAL A 820 53.26 -0.96 -2.09
CA VAL A 820 52.45 0.11 -2.68
C VAL A 820 52.08 -0.26 -4.11
N ASN A 821 50.82 -0.07 -4.46
CA ASN A 821 50.35 -0.16 -5.84
C ASN A 821 50.12 1.27 -6.35
N ASP A 822 51.14 1.85 -6.99
CA ASP A 822 51.08 3.23 -7.49
C ASP A 822 50.21 3.31 -8.76
N PHE A 823 49.20 4.19 -8.74
CA PHE A 823 48.31 4.42 -9.87
C PHE A 823 49.03 4.95 -11.11
N ASP A 824 50.11 5.72 -10.94
CA ASP A 824 50.86 6.31 -12.05
C ASP A 824 51.81 5.30 -12.73
N GLU A 825 52.20 4.24 -12.01
CA GLU A 825 53.06 3.17 -12.53
C GLU A 825 52.28 2.00 -13.15
N LEU A 826 51.01 1.84 -12.75
CA LEU A 826 50.09 0.87 -13.34
C LEU A 826 49.52 1.40 -14.66
N ASP A 827 49.77 0.71 -15.78
CA ASP A 827 49.21 1.06 -17.10
C ASP A 827 47.70 0.70 -17.17
N ILE A 828 46.88 1.42 -16.40
CA ILE A 828 45.45 1.18 -16.28
C ILE A 828 44.74 1.77 -17.52
N PRO A 829 44.06 0.95 -18.35
CA PRO A 829 43.29 1.46 -19.48
C PRO A 829 42.21 2.43 -19.01
N LYS A 830 42.07 3.58 -19.69
CA LYS A 830 41.09 4.62 -19.33
C LYS A 830 39.64 4.16 -19.36
N ASP A 831 39.32 3.13 -20.16
CA ASP A 831 37.99 2.53 -20.25
C ASP A 831 37.82 1.27 -19.37
N LEU A 832 38.84 0.87 -18.60
CA LEU A 832 38.79 -0.36 -17.80
C LEU A 832 37.72 -0.27 -16.72
N ARG A 833 36.80 -1.23 -16.72
CA ARG A 833 35.89 -1.48 -15.60
C ARG A 833 36.45 -2.60 -14.74
N ILE A 834 36.39 -2.42 -13.42
CA ILE A 834 36.86 -3.43 -12.47
C ILE A 834 35.80 -4.52 -12.36
N ILE A 835 36.05 -5.63 -13.06
CA ILE A 835 35.14 -6.79 -13.08
C ILE A 835 35.81 -7.97 -12.37
N PRO A 836 35.23 -8.46 -11.26
CA PRO A 836 35.79 -9.61 -10.57
C PRO A 836 35.71 -10.88 -11.43
N PRO A 837 36.63 -11.83 -11.21
CA PRO A 837 36.48 -13.19 -11.73
C PRO A 837 35.18 -13.84 -11.23
N ALA A 838 34.64 -14.80 -11.98
CA ALA A 838 33.34 -15.41 -11.66
C ALA A 838 33.29 -16.11 -10.29
N ASP A 839 34.43 -16.62 -9.82
CA ASP A 839 34.62 -17.25 -8.50
C ASP A 839 34.89 -16.24 -7.36
N HIS A 840 34.81 -14.94 -7.66
CA HIS A 840 34.95 -13.84 -6.69
C HIS A 840 33.60 -13.15 -6.38
N ASN A 841 32.48 -13.77 -6.74
CA ASN A 841 31.11 -13.28 -6.52
C ASN A 841 30.71 -13.16 -5.02
N TRP A 842 31.58 -13.59 -4.11
CA TRP A 842 31.43 -13.48 -2.66
C TRP A 842 31.87 -12.12 -2.10
N ALA A 843 32.62 -11.32 -2.86
CA ALA A 843 33.01 -9.97 -2.46
C ALA A 843 31.99 -8.94 -2.98
N GLU A 844 31.72 -7.92 -2.19
CA GLU A 844 30.75 -6.88 -2.52
C GLU A 844 31.35 -5.87 -3.51
N SER A 845 30.69 -5.70 -4.66
CA SER A 845 31.09 -4.70 -5.65
C SER A 845 30.52 -3.33 -5.31
N ARG A 846 31.39 -2.32 -5.22
CA ARG A 846 30.96 -0.90 -5.15
C ARG A 846 30.57 -0.34 -6.52
N GLN A 847 30.85 -1.06 -7.61
CA GLN A 847 30.41 -0.69 -8.95
C GLN A 847 29.07 -1.36 -9.30
N ASP A 848 28.09 -0.58 -9.77
CA ASP A 848 26.78 -1.09 -10.19
C ASP A 848 26.92 -1.82 -11.54
N SER A 849 26.70 -3.13 -11.53
CA SER A 849 26.76 -3.96 -12.73
C SER A 849 25.60 -3.68 -13.68
N GLY A 850 24.71 -2.72 -13.41
CA GLY A 850 23.70 -2.23 -14.32
C GLY A 850 22.59 -3.25 -14.61
N VAL A 851 21.41 -2.99 -14.08
CA VAL A 851 20.29 -3.96 -13.98
C VAL A 851 19.37 -4.04 -15.20
N GLY A 852 19.72 -3.45 -16.34
CA GLY A 852 18.85 -3.44 -17.53
C GLY A 852 17.59 -2.58 -17.37
N ALA A 853 17.63 -1.57 -16.49
CA ALA A 853 16.47 -0.83 -16.01
C ALA A 853 15.59 -0.20 -17.11
N LEU A 854 16.15 0.20 -18.26
CA LEU A 854 15.37 0.88 -19.30
C LEU A 854 14.28 -0.04 -19.87
N ALA A 855 14.61 -1.31 -20.14
CA ALA A 855 13.64 -2.24 -20.72
C ALA A 855 12.45 -2.49 -19.78
N TYR A 856 12.73 -2.74 -18.49
CA TYR A 856 11.67 -2.95 -17.49
C TYR A 856 10.79 -1.72 -17.28
N ASN A 857 11.36 -0.51 -17.36
CA ASN A 857 10.62 0.72 -17.09
C ASN A 857 9.86 1.23 -18.32
N LEU A 858 10.46 1.19 -19.52
CA LEU A 858 9.88 1.81 -20.71
C LEU A 858 8.90 0.87 -21.45
N PHE A 859 9.10 -0.45 -21.35
CA PHE A 859 8.26 -1.46 -22.01
C PHE A 859 7.71 -2.49 -21.01
N THR A 860 7.16 -1.99 -19.88
CA THR A 860 6.62 -2.87 -18.84
C THR A 860 5.49 -3.77 -19.39
N GLU A 861 4.62 -3.21 -20.24
CA GLU A 861 3.46 -3.93 -20.78
C GLU A 861 3.88 -5.05 -21.75
N GLU A 862 4.82 -4.78 -22.65
CA GLU A 862 5.31 -5.74 -23.63
C GLU A 862 6.12 -6.86 -22.95
N VAL A 863 6.86 -6.54 -21.89
CA VAL A 863 7.52 -7.55 -21.05
C VAL A 863 6.48 -8.40 -20.32
N CYS A 864 5.41 -7.80 -19.79
CA CYS A 864 4.31 -8.55 -19.18
C CYS A 864 3.66 -9.51 -20.18
N GLU A 865 3.33 -9.04 -21.39
CA GLU A 865 2.78 -9.86 -22.48
C GLU A 865 3.69 -11.05 -22.80
N GLN A 866 4.99 -10.81 -22.89
CA GLN A 866 5.96 -11.86 -23.20
C GLN A 866 6.03 -12.94 -22.12
N LEU A 867 5.76 -12.59 -20.85
CA LEU A 867 5.82 -13.51 -19.71
C LEU A 867 4.56 -14.37 -19.53
N GLU A 868 3.43 -13.98 -20.11
CA GLU A 868 2.14 -14.65 -19.87
C GLU A 868 2.11 -16.13 -20.29
N ASN A 869 2.92 -16.49 -21.29
CA ASN A 869 3.07 -17.86 -21.78
C ASN A 869 4.55 -18.24 -21.82
N PHE A 870 4.85 -19.54 -21.69
CA PHE A 870 6.20 -20.03 -21.88
C PHE A 870 6.49 -20.10 -23.38
N GLN A 871 7.29 -19.16 -23.87
CA GLN A 871 7.48 -18.94 -25.30
C GLN A 871 8.52 -19.88 -25.95
N PHE A 872 9.06 -20.83 -25.20
CA PHE A 872 10.20 -21.64 -25.63
C PHE A 872 9.83 -23.11 -25.76
N ASP A 873 10.23 -23.72 -26.87
CA ASP A 873 10.05 -25.14 -27.12
C ASP A 873 11.34 -25.94 -26.89
N GLU A 874 12.50 -25.28 -26.84
CA GLU A 874 13.81 -25.92 -26.67
C GLU A 874 14.63 -25.33 -25.51
N ILE A 875 15.24 -26.21 -24.70
CA ILE A 875 16.25 -25.87 -23.69
C ILE A 875 17.55 -26.59 -24.03
N LYS A 876 18.66 -25.87 -24.09
CA LYS A 876 19.99 -26.44 -24.33
C LYS A 876 20.72 -26.72 -23.02
N VAL A 877 21.22 -27.95 -22.89
CA VAL A 877 21.90 -28.46 -21.70
C VAL A 877 23.36 -28.79 -22.01
N LEU A 878 24.27 -28.28 -21.20
CA LEU A 878 25.71 -28.45 -21.30
C LEU A 878 26.24 -29.40 -20.21
N GLY A 879 27.47 -29.88 -20.39
CA GLY A 879 28.17 -30.63 -19.34
C GLY A 879 27.81 -32.11 -19.23
N ILE A 880 27.03 -32.66 -20.16
CA ILE A 880 26.55 -34.06 -20.13
C ILE A 880 27.67 -35.11 -20.08
N LYS A 881 28.90 -34.76 -20.49
CA LYS A 881 30.08 -35.64 -20.48
C LYS A 881 30.85 -35.64 -19.15
N TYR A 882 30.41 -34.85 -18.18
CA TYR A 882 31.13 -34.63 -16.91
C TYR A 882 30.28 -34.92 -15.66
N ASN A 883 29.09 -35.51 -15.84
CA ASN A 883 28.14 -35.80 -14.76
C ASN A 883 27.73 -37.28 -14.75
N ASP A 884 26.66 -37.64 -14.02
CA ASP A 884 26.18 -39.01 -13.82
C ASP A 884 25.84 -39.76 -15.13
N PHE A 885 25.57 -39.02 -16.20
CA PHE A 885 25.27 -39.56 -17.53
C PHE A 885 26.44 -39.51 -18.52
N ALA A 886 27.68 -39.32 -18.05
CA ALA A 886 28.86 -39.18 -18.92
C ALA A 886 29.09 -40.36 -19.89
N HIS A 887 28.61 -41.54 -19.54
CA HIS A 887 28.73 -42.77 -20.34
C HIS A 887 27.43 -43.15 -21.07
N GLU A 888 26.36 -42.36 -20.95
CA GLU A 888 25.05 -42.67 -21.52
C GLU A 888 25.00 -42.31 -23.01
N ASP A 889 24.43 -43.19 -23.85
CA ASP A 889 24.14 -42.90 -25.25
C ASP A 889 22.70 -42.39 -25.43
N PHE A 890 22.56 -41.08 -25.41
CA PHE A 890 21.28 -40.39 -25.64
C PHE A 890 20.74 -40.53 -27.07
N ALA A 891 21.51 -41.10 -28.02
CA ALA A 891 21.01 -41.45 -29.35
C ALA A 891 20.35 -42.85 -29.40
N SER A 892 20.47 -43.62 -28.32
CA SER A 892 19.91 -44.98 -28.24
C SER A 892 18.37 -45.00 -28.27
N LYS A 893 17.80 -46.18 -28.55
CA LYS A 893 16.34 -46.38 -28.59
C LYS A 893 15.64 -46.09 -27.26
N GLN A 894 16.37 -46.12 -26.14
CA GLN A 894 15.86 -45.86 -24.80
C GLN A 894 15.37 -44.42 -24.64
N TRP A 895 16.11 -43.45 -25.20
CA TRP A 895 15.82 -42.01 -25.05
C TRP A 895 15.02 -41.45 -26.22
N LYS A 896 15.09 -42.12 -27.38
CA LYS A 896 14.47 -41.64 -28.63
C LYS A 896 12.95 -41.63 -28.54
N LYS A 897 12.34 -40.44 -28.58
CA LYS A 897 10.89 -40.17 -28.47
C LYS A 897 10.28 -40.50 -27.10
N HIS A 898 11.09 -40.75 -26.07
CA HIS A 898 10.59 -40.86 -24.71
C HIS A 898 10.55 -39.47 -24.07
N SER A 899 9.41 -39.14 -23.47
CA SER A 899 9.30 -37.99 -22.59
C SER A 899 9.86 -38.37 -21.23
N VAL A 900 10.72 -37.54 -20.67
CA VAL A 900 11.24 -37.69 -19.31
C VAL A 900 10.77 -36.52 -18.47
N THR A 901 10.62 -36.74 -17.16
CA THR A 901 10.43 -35.67 -16.20
C THR A 901 11.80 -35.19 -15.73
N LEU A 902 12.02 -33.88 -15.81
CA LEU A 902 13.21 -33.22 -15.30
C LEU A 902 12.85 -32.39 -14.07
N GLU A 903 13.83 -32.26 -13.17
CA GLU A 903 13.79 -31.36 -12.02
C GLU A 903 14.97 -30.38 -12.12
N VAL A 904 14.73 -29.13 -11.76
CA VAL A 904 15.78 -28.12 -11.60
C VAL A 904 16.33 -28.20 -10.18
N GLY A 905 17.43 -28.93 -9.99
CA GLY A 905 18.16 -28.99 -8.73
C GLY A 905 19.23 -27.91 -8.61
N ILE A 906 20.04 -28.03 -7.55
CA ILE A 906 21.24 -27.23 -7.34
C ILE A 906 22.49 -28.10 -7.39
N PHE A 907 23.57 -27.56 -7.92
CA PHE A 907 24.87 -28.21 -7.88
C PHE A 907 25.44 -28.11 -6.46
N GLU A 908 25.52 -29.21 -5.72
CA GLU A 908 26.11 -29.25 -4.38
C GLU A 908 27.55 -29.78 -4.45
N LEU A 909 28.50 -28.94 -4.07
CA LEU A 909 29.91 -29.33 -3.95
C LEU A 909 30.35 -29.26 -2.49
N PRO A 910 31.22 -30.15 -2.01
CA PRO A 910 31.86 -29.96 -0.72
C PRO A 910 32.76 -28.72 -0.78
N GLU A 911 32.86 -27.96 0.33
CA GLU A 911 33.69 -26.74 0.41
C GLU A 911 35.16 -26.96 0.03
N SER A 912 35.64 -28.21 0.18
CA SER A 912 36.99 -28.63 -0.22
C SER A 912 37.18 -28.76 -1.74
N HIS A 913 36.11 -28.70 -2.53
CA HIS A 913 36.18 -28.87 -3.98
C HIS A 913 36.82 -27.64 -4.65
N PRO A 914 37.78 -27.81 -5.58
CA PRO A 914 38.47 -26.68 -6.22
C PRO A 914 37.54 -25.68 -6.93
N GLU A 915 36.39 -26.16 -7.38
CA GLU A 915 35.39 -25.35 -8.09
C GLU A 915 34.13 -25.05 -7.25
N PHE A 916 34.19 -25.24 -5.92
CA PHE A 916 33.08 -24.97 -5.01
C PHE A 916 32.47 -23.57 -5.24
N TYR A 917 33.29 -22.52 -5.19
CA TYR A 917 32.80 -21.15 -5.37
C TYR A 917 32.31 -20.84 -6.79
N ARG A 918 32.70 -21.66 -7.76
CA ARG A 918 32.31 -21.48 -9.15
C ARG A 918 30.96 -22.09 -9.47
N TYR A 919 30.68 -23.29 -8.94
CA TYR A 919 29.50 -24.06 -9.33
C TYR A 919 28.51 -24.31 -8.18
N ASN A 920 28.89 -24.14 -6.91
CA ASN A 920 28.00 -24.48 -5.80
C ASN A 920 26.75 -23.59 -5.76
N GLY A 921 25.58 -24.24 -5.82
CA GLY A 921 24.27 -23.61 -5.92
C GLY A 921 23.95 -23.02 -7.30
N THR A 922 24.68 -23.41 -8.35
CA THR A 922 24.26 -23.18 -9.74
C THR A 922 23.13 -24.15 -10.09
N PRO A 923 22.06 -23.70 -10.80
CA PRO A 923 20.99 -24.58 -11.25
C PRO A 923 21.49 -25.71 -12.16
N ILE A 924 21.04 -26.95 -11.88
CA ILE A 924 21.34 -28.14 -12.67
C ILE A 924 20.05 -28.89 -13.00
N LEU A 925 19.99 -29.50 -14.19
CA LEU A 925 18.89 -30.37 -14.56
C LEU A 925 19.17 -31.80 -14.12
N GLN A 926 18.16 -32.41 -13.51
CA GLN A 926 18.23 -33.77 -12.98
C GLN A 926 17.15 -34.65 -13.59
N ILE A 927 17.46 -35.94 -13.73
CA ILE A 927 16.51 -37.00 -14.09
C ILE A 927 16.62 -38.06 -12.99
N ASP A 928 15.52 -38.35 -12.30
CA ASP A 928 15.47 -39.31 -11.19
C ASP A 928 16.55 -39.06 -10.11
N GLY A 929 16.78 -37.80 -9.77
CA GLY A 929 17.80 -37.37 -8.78
C GLY A 929 19.25 -37.45 -9.27
N LYS A 930 19.50 -37.79 -10.54
CA LYS A 930 20.84 -37.83 -11.14
C LYS A 930 21.09 -36.59 -12.00
N ASN A 931 22.31 -36.07 -11.94
CA ASN A 931 22.74 -34.85 -12.62
C ASN A 931 22.91 -35.07 -14.13
N LEU A 932 22.04 -34.46 -14.93
CA LEU A 932 22.14 -34.44 -16.40
C LEU A 932 23.17 -33.41 -16.87
N GLY A 933 23.01 -32.16 -16.44
CA GLY A 933 23.85 -31.05 -16.90
C GLY A 933 23.22 -29.68 -16.63
N THR A 934 23.99 -28.62 -16.87
CA THR A 934 23.58 -27.23 -16.60
C THR A 934 22.97 -26.58 -17.84
N PHE A 935 22.14 -25.55 -17.64
CA PHE A 935 21.59 -24.77 -18.75
C PHE A 935 22.70 -24.04 -19.52
N ALA A 936 22.58 -23.99 -20.84
CA ALA A 936 23.39 -23.08 -21.64
C ALA A 936 23.10 -21.61 -21.22
N PRO A 937 24.09 -20.70 -21.26
CA PRO A 937 23.92 -19.30 -20.83
C PRO A 937 22.77 -18.58 -21.52
N ASP A 938 22.53 -18.89 -22.79
CA ASP A 938 21.57 -18.31 -23.72
C ASP A 938 20.27 -19.13 -23.86
N SER A 939 20.12 -20.20 -23.08
CA SER A 939 18.90 -21.01 -23.03
C SER A 939 17.93 -20.49 -21.96
N PRO A 940 16.61 -20.65 -22.16
CA PRO A 940 15.62 -20.44 -21.11
C PRO A 940 15.95 -21.26 -19.87
N LYS A 941 15.79 -20.66 -18.70
CA LYS A 941 16.04 -21.31 -17.41
C LYS A 941 14.81 -21.18 -16.53
N LEU A 942 14.43 -22.30 -15.94
CA LEU A 942 13.38 -22.37 -14.93
C LEU A 942 14.02 -22.28 -13.54
N PRO A 943 13.28 -21.77 -12.55
CA PRO A 943 13.81 -21.61 -11.20
C PRO A 943 14.05 -22.96 -10.52
N ILE A 944 14.94 -22.95 -9.52
CA ILE A 944 15.23 -24.14 -8.69
C ILE A 944 13.93 -24.70 -8.08
N GLY A 945 13.80 -26.03 -8.09
CA GLY A 945 12.63 -26.78 -7.65
C GLY A 945 11.55 -26.95 -8.73
N ALA A 946 11.68 -26.30 -9.90
CA ALA A 946 10.73 -26.50 -10.98
C ALA A 946 10.86 -27.91 -11.58
N THR A 947 9.72 -28.49 -11.97
CA THR A 947 9.66 -29.76 -12.68
C THR A 947 8.96 -29.60 -14.02
N PHE A 948 9.36 -30.37 -15.03
CA PHE A 948 8.76 -30.32 -16.36
C PHE A 948 9.07 -31.58 -17.17
N ALA A 949 8.24 -31.89 -18.15
CA ALA A 949 8.46 -32.97 -19.09
C ALA A 949 9.16 -32.46 -20.37
N ALA A 950 10.13 -33.21 -20.88
CA ALA A 950 10.78 -32.92 -22.15
C ALA A 950 11.22 -34.20 -22.89
N THR A 951 11.42 -34.08 -24.20
CA THR A 951 12.07 -35.13 -25.01
C THR A 951 13.52 -34.74 -25.32
N LEU A 952 14.44 -35.69 -25.23
CA LEU A 952 15.88 -35.43 -25.42
C LEU A 952 16.31 -35.63 -26.86
N LYS A 953 17.11 -34.70 -27.38
CA LYS A 953 17.79 -34.80 -28.67
C LYS A 953 19.28 -34.50 -28.48
N PRO A 954 20.19 -35.45 -28.77
CA PRO A 954 21.62 -35.19 -28.66
C PRO A 954 22.09 -34.15 -29.69
N ASP A 955 22.97 -33.23 -29.27
CA ASP A 955 23.60 -32.18 -30.08
C ASP A 955 25.10 -32.08 -29.72
N GLY A 956 25.94 -32.90 -30.32
CA GLY A 956 27.39 -32.91 -30.07
C GLY A 956 27.75 -33.27 -28.62
N SER A 957 28.28 -32.31 -27.86
CA SER A 957 28.58 -32.44 -26.42
C SER A 957 27.48 -31.85 -25.51
N SER A 958 26.30 -31.61 -26.07
CA SER A 958 25.13 -31.03 -25.40
C SER A 958 23.87 -31.82 -25.73
N ILE A 959 22.78 -31.53 -25.01
CA ILE A 959 21.45 -32.07 -25.28
C ILE A 959 20.48 -30.92 -25.48
N ILE A 960 19.61 -31.05 -26.48
CA ILE A 960 18.45 -30.19 -26.68
C ILE A 960 17.25 -30.90 -26.08
N LEU A 961 16.61 -30.24 -25.12
CA LEU A 961 15.37 -30.67 -24.50
C LEU A 961 14.22 -30.00 -25.23
N LYS A 962 13.36 -30.78 -25.89
CA LYS A 962 12.11 -30.26 -26.42
C LYS A 962 11.05 -30.29 -25.33
N VAL A 963 10.75 -29.12 -24.76
CA VAL A 963 9.95 -28.91 -23.55
C VAL A 963 8.47 -29.01 -23.85
N ASN A 964 7.72 -29.67 -22.95
CA ASN A 964 6.27 -29.55 -22.89
C ASN A 964 5.90 -28.43 -21.91
N SER A 965 5.57 -27.25 -22.42
CA SER A 965 5.27 -26.06 -21.60
C SER A 965 4.10 -26.28 -20.63
N GLU A 966 3.09 -27.05 -21.02
CA GLU A 966 1.92 -27.36 -20.17
C GLU A 966 2.27 -28.25 -18.96
N SER A 967 3.44 -28.90 -18.98
CA SER A 967 3.91 -29.75 -17.88
C SER A 967 4.80 -29.02 -16.87
N ILE A 968 5.12 -27.74 -17.10
CA ILE A 968 5.97 -26.98 -16.20
C ILE A 968 5.20 -26.73 -14.89
N GLN A 969 5.79 -27.17 -13.78
CA GLN A 969 5.29 -26.93 -12.44
C GLN A 969 6.37 -26.22 -11.63
N LEU A 970 6.05 -25.05 -11.11
CA LEU A 970 6.88 -24.37 -10.12
C LEU A 970 6.72 -25.08 -8.76
N PRO A 971 7.75 -25.02 -7.90
CA PRO A 971 7.65 -25.59 -6.57
C PRO A 971 6.43 -25.02 -5.83
N GLU A 972 5.71 -25.89 -5.12
CA GLU A 972 4.58 -25.49 -4.30
C GLU A 972 5.10 -24.57 -3.19
N VAL A 973 4.50 -23.39 -3.10
CA VAL A 973 4.84 -22.41 -2.07
C VAL A 973 3.64 -22.34 -1.14
N VAL A 974 3.82 -22.79 0.09
CA VAL A 974 2.85 -22.59 1.16
C VAL A 974 3.29 -21.35 1.92
N LEU A 975 2.69 -20.21 1.61
CA LEU A 975 2.83 -19.04 2.48
C LEU A 975 2.04 -19.34 3.77
N PRO A 976 2.56 -18.99 4.96
CA PRO A 976 1.75 -19.02 6.15
C PRO A 976 0.51 -18.17 5.86
N GLU A 977 -0.68 -18.76 5.98
CA GLU A 977 -1.87 -17.94 6.08
C GLU A 977 -1.62 -17.03 7.28
N SER A 978 -1.42 -15.74 7.05
CA SER A 978 -1.34 -14.75 8.11
C SER A 978 -2.49 -15.07 9.06
N GLU A 979 -2.20 -15.24 10.36
CA GLU A 979 -3.22 -15.49 11.37
C GLU A 979 -4.44 -14.69 10.94
N ALA A 980 -5.54 -15.39 10.69
CA ALA A 980 -6.81 -14.73 10.60
C ALA A 980 -6.93 -13.98 11.93
N GLU A 981 -6.53 -12.69 11.94
CA GLU A 981 -7.26 -11.69 12.69
C GLU A 981 -8.69 -12.11 12.45
N VAL A 982 -9.36 -12.44 13.54
CA VAL A 982 -10.73 -12.93 13.57
C VAL A 982 -11.57 -11.84 12.93
N ASP A 983 -11.56 -11.83 11.60
CA ASP A 983 -12.32 -10.99 10.73
C ASP A 983 -13.64 -11.73 10.62
N THR A 984 -14.33 -11.71 11.77
CA THR A 984 -15.71 -12.14 11.90
C THR A 984 -16.64 -11.34 10.98
N ALA A 985 -16.15 -10.34 10.24
CA ALA A 985 -16.89 -9.65 9.20
C ALA A 985 -16.52 -10.10 7.77
N GLY A 986 -15.23 -10.30 7.46
CA GLY A 986 -14.76 -10.63 6.10
C GLY A 986 -14.74 -12.13 5.74
N GLN A 987 -14.43 -13.03 6.68
CA GLN A 987 -14.50 -14.48 6.42
C GLN A 987 -15.95 -14.99 6.30
N PHE A 988 -16.93 -14.24 6.81
CA PHE A 988 -18.36 -14.50 6.57
C PHE A 988 -18.85 -14.02 5.19
N GLY A 989 -18.00 -13.39 4.36
CA GLY A 989 -18.36 -12.94 3.02
C GLY A 989 -18.04 -13.96 1.93
N SER A 990 -16.78 -14.42 1.84
CA SER A 990 -16.32 -15.30 0.76
C SER A 990 -16.53 -16.78 1.04
N LEU A 991 -16.24 -17.24 2.25
CA LEU A 991 -16.49 -18.62 2.69
C LEU A 991 -17.99 -18.92 2.70
N ASN A 992 -18.78 -17.92 3.06
CA ASN A 992 -20.23 -18.00 3.06
C ASN A 992 -20.78 -18.02 1.63
N GLN A 993 -20.23 -17.26 0.67
CA GLN A 993 -20.70 -17.31 -0.73
C GLN A 993 -20.50 -18.67 -1.42
N ASP A 994 -19.36 -19.34 -1.24
CA ASP A 994 -19.12 -20.65 -1.88
C ASP A 994 -19.80 -21.81 -1.15
N VAL A 995 -19.92 -21.76 0.18
CA VAL A 995 -20.76 -22.69 0.95
C VAL A 995 -22.24 -22.53 0.57
N TRP A 996 -22.71 -21.29 0.51
CA TRP A 996 -24.08 -20.94 0.16
C TRP A 996 -24.45 -21.34 -1.29
N ARG A 997 -23.54 -21.16 -2.26
CA ARG A 997 -23.73 -21.65 -3.65
C ARG A 997 -23.91 -23.17 -3.73
N LYS A 998 -23.03 -23.92 -3.05
CA LYS A 998 -23.12 -25.39 -3.00
C LYS A 998 -24.40 -25.88 -2.33
N GLU A 999 -24.86 -25.16 -1.30
CA GLU A 999 -26.11 -25.46 -0.60
C GLU A 999 -27.35 -25.24 -1.48
N MET A 1000 -27.40 -24.15 -2.24
CA MET A 1000 -28.50 -23.89 -3.18
C MET A 1000 -28.61 -24.97 -4.27
N PHE A 1001 -27.49 -25.36 -4.88
CA PHE A 1001 -27.49 -26.37 -5.94
C PHE A 1001 -27.98 -27.73 -5.42
N LYS A 1002 -27.51 -28.16 -4.24
CA LYS A 1002 -27.94 -29.40 -3.59
C LYS A 1002 -29.45 -29.44 -3.34
N ASN A 1003 -30.03 -28.34 -2.87
CA ASN A 1003 -31.48 -28.26 -2.61
C ASN A 1003 -32.32 -28.41 -3.88
N LEU A 1004 -31.86 -27.85 -5.00
CA LEU A 1004 -32.54 -27.98 -6.30
C LEU A 1004 -32.51 -29.42 -6.81
N VAL A 1005 -31.36 -30.09 -6.73
CA VAL A 1005 -31.21 -31.50 -7.13
C VAL A 1005 -32.15 -32.41 -6.34
N GLU A 1006 -32.28 -32.18 -5.03
CA GLU A 1006 -33.17 -32.96 -4.17
C GLU A 1006 -34.67 -32.79 -4.54
N ALA A 1007 -35.11 -31.57 -4.81
CA ALA A 1007 -36.49 -31.31 -5.23
C ALA A 1007 -36.84 -31.96 -6.58
N ILE A 1008 -35.89 -31.98 -7.51
CA ILE A 1008 -36.01 -32.68 -8.80
C ILE A 1008 -36.16 -34.18 -8.57
N ALA A 1009 -35.29 -34.77 -7.74
CA ALA A 1009 -35.30 -36.20 -7.45
C ALA A 1009 -36.62 -36.66 -6.78
N ILE A 1010 -37.14 -35.93 -5.80
CA ILE A 1010 -38.41 -36.25 -5.12
C ILE A 1010 -39.59 -36.21 -6.10
N THR A 1011 -39.67 -35.15 -6.90
CA THR A 1011 -40.78 -34.97 -7.86
C THR A 1011 -40.75 -36.03 -8.95
N TYR A 1012 -39.55 -36.38 -9.42
CA TYR A 1012 -39.36 -37.45 -10.39
C TYR A 1012 -39.77 -38.82 -9.82
N ALA A 1013 -39.35 -39.16 -8.60
CA ALA A 1013 -39.72 -40.42 -7.95
C ALA A 1013 -41.24 -40.56 -7.68
N GLN A 1014 -41.92 -39.48 -7.27
CA GLN A 1014 -43.38 -39.50 -7.08
C GLN A 1014 -44.15 -39.77 -8.38
N ARG A 1015 -43.66 -39.24 -9.50
CA ARG A 1015 -44.26 -39.44 -10.82
C ARG A 1015 -44.03 -40.85 -11.35
N GLN A 1016 -42.83 -41.40 -11.14
CA GLN A 1016 -42.53 -42.79 -11.47
C GLN A 1016 -43.40 -43.78 -10.68
N ALA A 1017 -43.75 -43.47 -9.43
CA ALA A 1017 -44.64 -44.32 -8.63
C ALA A 1017 -46.11 -44.36 -9.11
N HIS A 1018 -46.53 -43.43 -9.98
CA HIS A 1018 -47.92 -43.29 -10.45
C HIS A 1018 -48.09 -43.53 -11.97
N GLN A 1019 -47.05 -43.97 -12.69
CA GLN A 1019 -47.10 -44.20 -14.13
C GLN A 1019 -46.80 -45.67 -14.49
N SER A 1020 -47.61 -46.25 -15.38
CA SER A 1020 -47.49 -47.65 -15.83
C SER A 1020 -46.58 -47.85 -17.07
N THR A 1021 -46.02 -46.78 -17.63
CA THR A 1021 -45.11 -46.82 -18.79
C THR A 1021 -44.05 -45.72 -18.68
N THR A 1022 -42.77 -46.07 -18.79
CA THR A 1022 -41.61 -45.17 -18.64
C THR A 1022 -41.32 -44.38 -19.92
N ASN A 1023 -41.45 -43.05 -19.86
CA ASN A 1023 -40.97 -42.15 -20.92
C ASN A 1023 -39.45 -41.92 -20.83
N GLU A 1024 -38.79 -41.66 -21.96
CA GLU A 1024 -37.33 -41.48 -22.06
C GLU A 1024 -36.85 -40.17 -21.41
N ILE A 1025 -37.69 -39.13 -21.40
CA ILE A 1025 -37.48 -37.83 -20.75
C ILE A 1025 -38.76 -37.37 -20.06
N GLU A 1026 -38.67 -36.99 -18.79
CA GLU A 1026 -39.74 -36.36 -18.02
C GLU A 1026 -39.57 -34.84 -17.92
N GLN A 1027 -40.68 -34.12 -17.93
CA GLN A 1027 -40.71 -32.66 -17.82
C GLN A 1027 -41.68 -32.22 -16.72
N PHE A 1028 -41.22 -31.31 -15.86
CA PHE A 1028 -42.04 -30.70 -14.82
C PHE A 1028 -41.57 -29.33 -14.39
N LYS A 1029 -42.50 -28.53 -13.84
CA LYS A 1029 -42.20 -27.20 -13.31
C LYS A 1029 -41.54 -27.27 -11.94
N ILE A 1030 -40.68 -26.29 -11.66
CA ILE A 1030 -40.03 -26.04 -10.37
C ILE A 1030 -40.27 -24.58 -10.03
N GLY A 1031 -41.00 -24.34 -8.95
CA GLY A 1031 -41.57 -23.02 -8.67
C GLY A 1031 -42.48 -22.54 -9.81
N GLU A 1032 -42.66 -21.23 -9.91
CA GLU A 1032 -43.54 -20.64 -10.92
C GLU A 1032 -42.84 -20.39 -12.26
N ARG A 1033 -41.51 -20.26 -12.21
CA ARG A 1033 -40.74 -19.70 -13.32
C ARG A 1033 -39.82 -20.70 -14.00
N TRP A 1034 -39.57 -21.88 -13.42
CA TRP A 1034 -38.60 -22.84 -13.96
C TRP A 1034 -39.23 -24.16 -14.41
N THR A 1035 -38.58 -24.81 -15.36
CA THR A 1035 -38.94 -26.14 -15.87
C THR A 1035 -37.70 -27.02 -15.92
N ALA A 1036 -37.79 -28.21 -15.29
CA ALA A 1036 -36.79 -29.26 -15.38
C ALA A 1036 -37.15 -30.29 -16.44
N TYR A 1037 -36.12 -30.75 -17.13
CA TYR A 1037 -36.14 -31.84 -18.09
C TYR A 1037 -35.19 -32.91 -17.58
N VAL A 1038 -35.70 -34.11 -17.27
CA VAL A 1038 -34.99 -35.20 -16.59
C VAL A 1038 -34.98 -36.44 -17.46
N GLN A 1039 -33.81 -37.02 -17.69
CA GLN A 1039 -33.66 -38.28 -18.42
C GLN A 1039 -33.72 -39.50 -17.48
N SER A 1040 -34.00 -40.68 -18.02
CA SER A 1040 -34.02 -41.95 -17.27
C SER A 1040 -32.71 -42.30 -16.55
N ARG A 1041 -31.58 -41.71 -16.96
CA ARG A 1041 -30.25 -41.87 -16.34
C ARG A 1041 -29.93 -40.82 -15.26
N GLY A 1042 -30.86 -39.92 -14.96
CA GLY A 1042 -30.74 -38.91 -13.92
C GLY A 1042 -30.18 -37.55 -14.36
N ASP A 1043 -29.77 -37.42 -15.63
CA ASP A 1043 -29.32 -36.15 -16.20
C ASP A 1043 -30.47 -35.16 -16.30
N PHE A 1044 -30.24 -33.92 -15.89
CA PHE A 1044 -31.26 -32.87 -15.92
C PHE A 1044 -30.75 -31.51 -16.41
N ILE A 1045 -31.68 -30.75 -16.98
CA ILE A 1045 -31.47 -29.34 -17.37
C ILE A 1045 -32.64 -28.52 -16.84
N VAL A 1046 -32.35 -27.39 -16.19
CA VAL A 1046 -33.37 -26.43 -15.72
C VAL A 1046 -33.31 -25.16 -16.56
N ARG A 1047 -34.47 -24.71 -17.03
CA ARG A 1047 -34.60 -23.48 -17.84
C ARG A 1047 -35.69 -22.56 -17.30
N ASN A 1048 -35.50 -21.25 -17.47
CA ASN A 1048 -36.53 -20.26 -17.20
C ASN A 1048 -37.49 -20.09 -18.40
N GLN A 1049 -38.46 -19.18 -18.27
CA GLN A 1049 -39.46 -18.87 -19.29
C GLN A 1049 -38.84 -18.31 -20.60
N ASP A 1050 -37.71 -17.60 -20.49
CA ASP A 1050 -36.94 -17.07 -21.62
C ASP A 1050 -36.01 -18.12 -22.26
N LYS A 1051 -36.13 -19.39 -21.88
CA LYS A 1051 -35.29 -20.53 -22.31
C LYS A 1051 -33.80 -20.41 -21.92
N ARG A 1052 -33.45 -19.48 -21.04
CA ARG A 1052 -32.11 -19.41 -20.42
C ARG A 1052 -31.89 -20.66 -19.56
N THR A 1053 -30.72 -21.28 -19.68
CA THR A 1053 -30.30 -22.36 -18.79
C THR A 1053 -29.98 -21.78 -17.42
N ILE A 1054 -30.63 -22.29 -16.38
CA ILE A 1054 -30.39 -21.92 -14.98
C ILE A 1054 -29.31 -22.82 -14.38
N CYS A 1055 -29.40 -24.13 -14.59
CA CYS A 1055 -28.36 -25.07 -14.21
C CYS A 1055 -28.52 -26.40 -14.97
N ARG A 1056 -27.47 -27.22 -14.91
CA ARG A 1056 -27.46 -28.62 -15.39
C ARG A 1056 -26.74 -29.48 -14.36
N GLY A 1057 -27.13 -30.74 -14.28
CA GLY A 1057 -26.46 -31.71 -13.42
C GLY A 1057 -27.06 -33.09 -13.56
N ASN A 1058 -26.65 -33.99 -12.67
CA ASN A 1058 -27.18 -35.34 -12.58
C ASN A 1058 -27.65 -35.63 -11.14
N MET A 1059 -28.89 -36.12 -10.99
CA MET A 1059 -29.50 -36.32 -9.67
C MET A 1059 -28.92 -37.49 -8.86
N HIS A 1060 -28.12 -38.35 -9.49
CA HIS A 1060 -27.47 -39.49 -8.83
C HIS A 1060 -26.01 -39.19 -8.46
N THR A 1061 -25.32 -38.32 -9.19
CA THR A 1061 -23.90 -37.99 -8.95
C THR A 1061 -23.67 -36.61 -8.33
N SER A 1062 -24.68 -35.73 -8.32
CA SER A 1062 -24.58 -34.33 -7.86
C SER A 1062 -23.52 -33.51 -8.58
N GLU A 1063 -23.11 -33.93 -9.77
CA GLU A 1063 -22.12 -33.25 -10.61
C GLU A 1063 -22.71 -31.93 -11.14
N GLU A 1064 -21.99 -30.82 -10.93
CA GLU A 1064 -22.46 -29.45 -11.20
C GLU A 1064 -21.84 -28.90 -12.50
N ILE A 1065 -22.68 -28.45 -13.44
CA ILE A 1065 -22.23 -27.71 -14.62
C ILE A 1065 -23.04 -26.41 -14.71
N PHE A 1066 -22.39 -25.30 -14.36
CA PHE A 1066 -22.93 -23.94 -14.32
C PHE A 1066 -23.68 -23.57 -15.63
N PRO A 1067 -24.66 -22.63 -15.65
CA PRO A 1067 -24.49 -21.43 -14.82
C PRO A 1067 -25.85 -20.72 -14.39
N LEU A 1068 -26.02 -20.26 -13.11
CA LEU A 1068 -25.96 -18.80 -12.81
C LEU A 1068 -26.81 -18.12 -11.71
N SER A 1069 -26.28 -16.91 -11.42
CA SER A 1069 -27.00 -15.67 -11.15
C SER A 1069 -27.58 -14.91 -12.36
N GLU A 1070 -28.82 -14.43 -12.31
CA GLU A 1070 -28.94 -12.96 -12.23
C GLU A 1070 -29.65 -12.66 -10.92
N ALA A 1071 -28.91 -12.02 -10.00
CA ALA A 1071 -29.05 -12.12 -8.53
C ALA A 1071 -29.18 -13.58 -8.02
N ALA A 1072 -28.23 -14.45 -8.38
CA ALA A 1072 -28.10 -15.89 -8.05
C ALA A 1072 -29.40 -16.72 -8.20
N ALA A 1073 -29.98 -16.49 -9.40
CA ALA A 1073 -31.29 -16.88 -9.88
C ALA A 1073 -32.36 -16.50 -8.86
N SER A 1074 -32.41 -15.19 -8.58
CA SER A 1074 -33.05 -14.56 -7.40
C SER A 1074 -33.00 -15.45 -6.16
N GLU A 1075 -31.77 -15.76 -5.73
CA GLU A 1075 -31.37 -16.64 -4.61
C GLU A 1075 -32.28 -17.86 -4.41
N LEU A 1076 -32.14 -18.70 -5.44
CA LEU A 1076 -32.81 -19.96 -5.78
C LEU A 1076 -34.34 -19.88 -5.83
N GLU A 1077 -34.78 -18.75 -6.39
CA GLU A 1077 -36.10 -18.12 -6.31
C GLU A 1077 -36.78 -18.37 -4.96
N GLU A 1078 -36.03 -17.93 -3.95
CA GLU A 1078 -36.16 -18.13 -2.51
C GLU A 1078 -36.17 -19.60 -2.12
N MET A 1079 -35.05 -20.29 -2.35
CA MET A 1079 -34.76 -21.66 -1.89
C MET A 1079 -36.01 -22.55 -1.91
N ILE A 1080 -36.61 -22.53 -3.12
CA ILE A 1080 -37.74 -23.35 -3.54
C ILE A 1080 -39.00 -22.95 -2.79
N LEU A 1081 -39.31 -21.64 -2.83
CA LEU A 1081 -40.23 -20.95 -1.92
C LEU A 1081 -40.22 -21.63 -0.56
N GLU A 1082 -39.00 -21.62 -0.02
CA GLU A 1082 -38.54 -22.12 1.25
C GLU A 1082 -39.00 -23.52 1.59
N ARG A 1083 -38.90 -24.44 0.61
CA ARG A 1083 -39.15 -25.86 0.84
C ARG A 1083 -40.49 -25.94 1.57
N LYS A 1084 -41.41 -25.07 1.17
CA LYS A 1084 -42.59 -24.70 1.93
C LYS A 1084 -43.69 -24.89 0.93
N GLN A 1085 -44.53 -25.83 1.18
CA GLN A 1085 -44.87 -26.28 2.50
C GLN A 1085 -44.31 -27.70 2.67
N LEU A 1086 -42.97 -27.87 2.75
CA LEU A 1086 -42.31 -29.10 3.26
C LEU A 1086 -43.18 -29.51 4.41
N SER A 1087 -43.78 -30.67 4.27
CA SER A 1087 -44.49 -31.30 5.37
C SER A 1087 -45.72 -30.59 5.94
N ALA A 1088 -46.20 -29.42 5.47
CA ALA A 1088 -47.44 -28.84 6.01
C ALA A 1088 -48.69 -29.67 5.68
N ASN A 1089 -48.54 -30.71 4.87
CA ASN A 1089 -49.49 -31.81 4.78
C ASN A 1089 -48.87 -33.20 4.94
N ILE A 1090 -47.60 -33.35 5.31
CA ILE A 1090 -47.10 -34.69 5.68
C ILE A 1090 -47.74 -35.15 7.00
N SER A 1091 -48.18 -34.25 7.88
CA SER A 1091 -48.63 -34.69 9.23
C SER A 1091 -49.83 -33.96 9.85
N SER A 1092 -50.32 -32.85 9.28
CA SER A 1092 -51.48 -32.11 9.83
C SER A 1092 -52.84 -32.81 9.66
N LYS A 1093 -52.95 -33.82 8.79
CA LYS A 1093 -54.08 -34.77 8.75
C LYS A 1093 -53.77 -36.14 9.36
N GLN A 1094 -52.52 -36.38 9.74
CA GLN A 1094 -52.21 -37.40 10.72
C GLN A 1094 -52.41 -36.87 12.16
N SER A 1095 -52.68 -35.56 12.32
CA SER A 1095 -53.41 -34.98 13.46
C SER A 1095 -54.75 -35.71 13.61
N LEU A 1096 -54.93 -36.56 14.61
CA LEU A 1096 -54.87 -36.19 16.03
C LEU A 1096 -55.86 -35.09 16.42
N TYR A 1097 -56.92 -34.89 15.64
CA TYR A 1097 -58.20 -34.50 16.23
C TYR A 1097 -59.35 -35.47 15.97
N SER A 1098 -59.12 -36.55 15.20
CA SER A 1098 -60.01 -37.72 15.18
C SER A 1098 -59.83 -38.62 16.41
N THR A 1099 -58.76 -38.46 17.19
CA THR A 1099 -58.39 -39.37 18.28
C THR A 1099 -58.35 -38.75 19.68
N GLN A 1100 -58.61 -37.45 19.89
CA GLN A 1100 -58.35 -36.82 21.21
C GLN A 1100 -59.42 -35.90 21.82
N VAL A 1101 -60.33 -35.29 21.05
CA VAL A 1101 -61.44 -34.49 21.65
C VAL A 1101 -62.82 -35.15 21.57
N SER A 1102 -63.00 -36.16 20.72
CA SER A 1102 -64.13 -37.11 20.85
C SER A 1102 -64.05 -37.98 22.11
N LEU A 1103 -62.89 -38.02 22.78
CA LEU A 1103 -62.68 -38.72 24.06
C LEU A 1103 -62.92 -37.82 25.29
N ASN A 1104 -62.71 -36.50 25.20
CA ASN A 1104 -62.88 -35.60 26.36
C ASN A 1104 -64.23 -34.87 26.40
N SER A 1105 -64.97 -34.81 25.30
CA SER A 1105 -66.31 -34.21 25.25
C SER A 1105 -67.45 -35.15 25.68
N ASN A 1106 -67.17 -36.44 25.93
CA ASN A 1106 -68.19 -37.44 26.23
C ASN A 1106 -68.17 -38.07 27.64
N GLN A 1107 -67.26 -37.73 28.56
CA GLN A 1107 -67.27 -38.42 29.87
C GLN A 1107 -67.12 -37.58 31.15
N GLU A 1108 -66.53 -36.39 31.15
CA GLU A 1108 -66.32 -35.68 32.44
C GLU A 1108 -67.17 -34.42 32.66
N ILE A 1109 -67.78 -33.82 31.62
CA ILE A 1109 -68.63 -32.63 31.79
C ILE A 1109 -70.12 -32.97 32.03
N LEU A 1110 -70.59 -34.18 31.69
CA LEU A 1110 -71.99 -34.53 31.88
C LEU A 1110 -72.32 -35.33 33.14
N ASN A 1111 -71.33 -35.92 33.84
CA ASN A 1111 -71.67 -36.92 34.85
C ASN A 1111 -71.38 -36.61 36.31
N ASN A 1112 -70.62 -35.59 36.70
CA ASN A 1112 -70.54 -35.28 38.14
C ASN A 1112 -70.54 -33.80 38.48
N ARG A 1113 -71.46 -33.11 37.81
CA ARG A 1113 -72.24 -31.99 38.34
C ARG A 1113 -73.17 -32.41 39.50
N ASN A 1114 -72.74 -33.38 40.31
CA ASN A 1114 -73.44 -33.95 41.45
C ASN A 1114 -72.41 -34.48 42.45
N HIS A 1115 -71.84 -33.60 43.28
CA HIS A 1115 -71.32 -33.82 44.65
C HIS A 1115 -70.25 -32.73 44.92
N SER A 1116 -70.65 -31.49 45.20
CA SER A 1116 -70.95 -31.03 46.56
C SER A 1116 -69.87 -31.32 47.60
N ARG A 1117 -69.35 -30.21 48.15
CA ARG A 1117 -68.93 -30.02 49.54
C ARG A 1117 -67.57 -30.60 49.97
N SER A 1118 -66.64 -29.69 50.25
CA SER A 1118 -66.04 -29.45 51.58
C SER A 1118 -64.52 -29.33 51.59
N GLN A 1119 -64.07 -28.22 52.22
CA GLN A 1119 -62.92 -28.12 53.14
C GLN A 1119 -61.50 -28.18 52.54
N ASN A 1120 -60.71 -27.09 52.59
CA ASN A 1120 -59.97 -26.49 53.72
C ASN A 1120 -58.59 -27.15 53.97
N ILE A 1121 -57.60 -26.28 54.26
CA ILE A 1121 -56.32 -26.50 55.00
C ILE A 1121 -55.04 -26.67 54.16
N GLU A 1122 -54.28 -25.55 54.11
CA GLU A 1122 -52.89 -25.33 54.55
C GLU A 1122 -51.66 -26.14 54.06
N LEU A 1123 -50.60 -25.32 53.87
CA LEU A 1123 -49.16 -25.49 54.14
C LEU A 1123 -48.27 -26.24 53.12
N SER A 1124 -47.50 -25.46 52.34
CA SER A 1124 -46.05 -25.22 52.54
C SER A 1124 -45.52 -24.17 51.57
#